data_AF-A0A4Q6GRL3-F1
#
_entry.id   AF-A0A4Q6GRL3-F1
#
_cell.length_a   1.000
_cell.length_b   1.000
_cell.length_c   1.000
_cell.angle_alpha   90.00
_cell.angle_beta   90.00
_cell.angle_gamma   90.00
#
_symmetry.space_group_name_H-M   'P 1'
#
loop_
_entity.id
_entity.type
_entity.pdbx_description
1 polymer ?
#
loop_
_entity_poly.entity_id
_entity_poly.type
_entity_poly.pdbx_seq_one_letter_code
_entity_poly.pdbx_strand_id
1 'polypeptide(L)'
;MLPEPFEDSRRLTGSNLYFPGTGAALETLRGLEFDEAALLKWKLNVETMRAALGWNGDTLVLRQHRTGVSLAFTAPADQLYTATEVNEWAWWSALSFPFSHREKVAEGRMREGIPNDSATPRKKLPFDVDTQDFIRKLRKDSTEPEQLVWSFLRDRRLHNQKFRRQKSLGPYVLDFYCHELKLAVELDGGQHNEPERHASDAKRDAYVASHAVTTLRYWNHDVLHRTETVLEDISSRVHALLTGHADDGESTPSSALRAPSPDGRRAAEPFHSPGHAAIWDEASALQTLRAVAKAEARPALITLMQATHAHHLPFLADDDEVTLGEGNGSRSWFVDELPSPDVVPWKELHAIPTALVTGSNGKTTTVRLLAAMTRAHGWRTAHSCTDGVYFEGLPLEAGDFSGPTGARTALRQNQAQAAILETARGGMLRRGLALAHADAAIVTNIAADHFGEYGIHDLDDLASVKLVVARAIDADGLLVLNADDPVLLRQSASLRCPLGWFALDFDLPFLASQRAAGRPTCGVRAGRLLLDFNGTQHDLGEVATMPLTLQGRAIYNIGNIAGAALVGTALGVPAETIALALARFGHSQADNPGRLQHWRFGDLQVFVDYAHNPDGLQGLLEAVDARGRTGRLAIVLGHAGNREDDDLRAVASTAASAHPDLVLLKDIAGYERGRAAGDIAAIMRAQLLEDGVSPGDITTCLDEVEAARIPLAWARDGDLLVLPIHEMEARAQVTALLDAMAAKGWLAGQPLPATQPL
;
A
#
# COMPACT_ATOMS: atom_id res chain seq x y z
N MET A 1 25.50 6.09 -11.02
CA MET A 1 24.65 5.78 -9.87
C MET A 1 24.40 4.28 -9.90
N LEU A 2 25.13 3.47 -9.13
CA LEU A 2 24.77 2.08 -8.88
C LEU A 2 23.35 2.07 -8.28
N PRO A 3 22.46 1.19 -8.75
CA PRO A 3 21.14 1.07 -8.16
C PRO A 3 21.24 0.53 -6.74
N GLU A 4 20.28 0.87 -5.88
CA GLU A 4 20.11 0.21 -4.58
C GLU A 4 20.01 -1.31 -4.81
N PRO A 5 20.71 -2.15 -4.03
CA PRO A 5 20.74 -3.59 -4.22
C PRO A 5 19.47 -4.27 -3.67
N PHE A 6 18.41 -3.50 -3.46
CA PHE A 6 17.11 -3.93 -2.98
C PHE A 6 16.00 -3.19 -3.72
N GLU A 7 14.85 -3.83 -3.89
CA GLU A 7 13.66 -3.20 -4.50
C GLU A 7 12.84 -2.42 -3.47
N ASP A 8 12.79 -2.93 -2.23
CA ASP A 8 11.98 -2.34 -1.16
C ASP A 8 12.55 -2.74 0.21
N SER A 9 12.42 -1.82 1.18
CA SER A 9 12.76 -1.99 2.58
C SER A 9 11.64 -1.36 3.42
N ARG A 10 10.98 -2.17 4.25
CA ARG A 10 9.67 -1.78 4.81
C ARG A 10 9.42 -2.24 6.24
N ARG A 11 8.62 -1.41 6.94
CA ARG A 11 8.10 -1.65 8.29
C ARG A 11 6.90 -2.58 8.24
N LEU A 12 6.97 -3.67 8.99
CA LEU A 12 5.85 -4.57 9.25
C LEU A 12 5.21 -4.17 10.58
N THR A 13 3.99 -3.63 10.52
CA THR A 13 3.28 -3.04 11.67
C THR A 13 2.33 -4.01 12.38
N GLY A 14 2.26 -5.26 11.92
CA GLY A 14 1.41 -6.30 12.49
C GLY A 14 1.66 -7.66 11.87
N SER A 15 0.84 -8.65 12.23
CA SER A 15 0.92 -10.02 11.72
C SER A 15 1.04 -10.04 10.19
N ASN A 16 2.06 -10.70 9.67
CA ASN A 16 2.43 -10.59 8.25
C ASN A 16 2.71 -11.97 7.66
N LEU A 17 3.23 -12.04 6.44
CA LEU A 17 3.59 -13.31 5.77
C LEU A 17 4.63 -14.12 6.57
N TYR A 18 5.57 -13.44 7.23
CA TYR A 18 6.74 -14.04 7.85
C TYR A 18 6.47 -14.49 9.28
N PHE A 19 5.91 -13.61 10.13
CA PHE A 19 5.69 -13.88 11.56
C PHE A 19 4.49 -13.12 12.17
N PRO A 20 3.92 -13.58 13.30
CA PRO A 20 2.85 -12.88 14.00
C PRO A 20 3.42 -11.76 14.88
N GLY A 21 3.56 -10.55 14.33
CA GLY A 21 4.06 -9.39 15.08
C GLY A 21 4.71 -8.33 14.21
N THR A 22 5.33 -7.35 14.85
CA THR A 22 6.01 -6.22 14.20
C THR A 22 7.45 -6.55 13.82
N GLY A 23 7.98 -5.86 12.80
CA GLY A 23 9.35 -6.06 12.36
C GLY A 23 9.70 -5.29 11.09
N ALA A 24 10.73 -5.74 10.39
CA ALA A 24 11.13 -5.20 9.09
C ALA A 24 11.31 -6.32 8.06
N ALA A 25 11.14 -5.99 6.78
CA ALA A 25 11.44 -6.87 5.65
C ALA A 25 12.13 -6.09 4.53
N LEU A 26 13.07 -6.73 3.85
CA LEU A 26 13.78 -6.19 2.69
C LEU A 26 13.75 -7.21 1.56
N GLU A 27 13.47 -6.73 0.35
CA GLU A 27 13.46 -7.51 -0.89
C GLU A 27 14.70 -7.18 -1.73
N THR A 28 15.52 -8.17 -2.07
CA THR A 28 16.70 -7.95 -2.92
C THR A 28 16.31 -7.44 -4.31
N LEU A 29 17.20 -6.65 -4.95
CA LEU A 29 16.99 -6.14 -6.30
C LEU A 29 16.87 -7.31 -7.29
N ARG A 30 15.86 -7.25 -8.18
CA ARG A 30 15.68 -8.28 -9.21
C ARG A 30 16.89 -8.41 -10.11
N GLY A 31 17.33 -9.65 -10.32
CA GLY A 31 18.46 -9.98 -11.18
C GLY A 31 19.83 -9.64 -10.59
N LEU A 32 19.90 -9.19 -9.33
CA LEU A 32 21.17 -9.02 -8.63
C LEU A 32 21.78 -10.40 -8.35
N GLU A 33 23.02 -10.61 -8.79
CA GLU A 33 23.78 -11.83 -8.51
C GLU A 33 24.51 -11.73 -7.17
N PHE A 34 24.34 -12.74 -6.32
CA PHE A 34 25.05 -12.89 -5.04
C PHE A 34 25.16 -14.38 -4.68
N ASP A 35 26.15 -14.73 -3.87
CA ASP A 35 26.38 -16.11 -3.45
C ASP A 35 25.70 -16.44 -2.09
N GLU A 36 25.73 -17.72 -1.72
CA GLU A 36 25.19 -18.18 -0.44
C GLU A 36 25.94 -17.57 0.76
N ALA A 37 27.22 -17.23 0.60
CA ALA A 37 28.00 -16.58 1.65
C ALA A 37 27.47 -15.17 1.96
N ALA A 38 27.04 -14.42 0.96
CA ALA A 38 26.37 -13.13 1.15
C ALA A 38 25.06 -13.31 1.92
N LEU A 39 24.23 -14.31 1.60
CA LEU A 39 22.99 -14.57 2.34
C LEU A 39 23.23 -14.93 3.81
N LEU A 40 24.22 -15.78 4.08
CA LEU A 40 24.62 -16.14 5.44
C LEU A 40 25.16 -14.93 6.21
N LYS A 41 25.96 -14.09 5.55
CA LYS A 41 26.50 -12.86 6.14
C LYS A 41 25.40 -11.83 6.42
N TRP A 42 24.43 -11.68 5.52
CA TRP A 42 23.27 -10.81 5.73
C TRP A 42 22.48 -11.21 6.97
N LYS A 43 22.16 -12.51 7.08
CA LYS A 43 21.51 -13.07 8.27
C LYS A 43 22.32 -12.81 9.55
N LEU A 44 23.61 -13.11 9.54
CA LEU A 44 24.50 -12.92 10.69
C LEU A 44 24.59 -11.44 11.12
N ASN A 45 24.69 -10.54 10.14
CA ASN A 45 24.74 -9.10 10.37
C ASN A 45 23.47 -8.61 11.07
N VAL A 46 22.30 -9.05 10.61
CA VAL A 46 21.01 -8.75 11.25
C VAL A 46 21.00 -9.31 12.68
N GLU A 47 21.35 -10.58 12.89
CA GLU A 47 21.38 -11.19 14.22
C GLU A 47 22.31 -10.43 15.18
N THR A 48 23.49 -10.02 14.70
CA THR A 48 24.49 -9.27 15.47
C THR A 48 23.94 -7.91 15.88
N MET A 49 23.34 -7.16 14.95
CA MET A 49 22.79 -5.84 15.25
C MET A 49 21.58 -5.91 16.18
N ARG A 50 20.69 -6.89 15.99
CA ARG A 50 19.54 -7.11 16.89
C ARG A 50 20.01 -7.37 18.33
N ALA A 51 21.01 -8.24 18.50
CA ALA A 51 21.61 -8.52 19.79
C ALA A 51 22.27 -7.27 20.40
N ALA A 52 23.00 -6.49 19.59
CA ALA A 52 23.69 -5.29 20.04
C ALA A 52 22.77 -4.11 20.39
N LEU A 53 21.55 -4.09 19.85
CA LEU A 53 20.46 -3.17 20.17
C LEU A 53 19.58 -3.67 21.33
N GLY A 54 19.78 -4.90 21.82
CA GLY A 54 19.01 -5.48 22.91
C GLY A 54 17.59 -5.91 22.51
N TRP A 55 17.37 -6.24 21.23
CA TRP A 55 16.08 -6.74 20.76
C TRP A 55 15.96 -8.24 21.08
N ASN A 56 14.99 -8.59 21.93
CA ASN A 56 14.79 -9.96 22.44
C ASN A 56 13.99 -10.88 21.49
N GLY A 57 13.95 -10.57 20.20
CA GLY A 57 13.17 -11.33 19.22
C GLY A 57 14.02 -12.42 18.55
N ASP A 58 13.53 -13.66 18.53
CA ASP A 58 14.26 -14.78 17.93
C ASP A 58 13.85 -15.06 16.48
N THR A 59 12.80 -14.41 15.99
CA THR A 59 12.27 -14.73 14.66
C THR A 59 12.99 -13.93 13.58
N LEU A 60 13.64 -14.65 12.66
CA LEU A 60 14.24 -14.17 11.43
C LEU A 60 13.89 -15.19 10.33
N VAL A 61 13.30 -14.71 9.25
CA VAL A 61 12.86 -15.51 8.11
C VAL A 61 13.62 -15.04 6.88
N LEU A 62 14.29 -15.98 6.22
CA LEU A 62 14.89 -15.79 4.91
C LEU A 62 14.08 -16.63 3.92
N ARG A 63 13.43 -15.97 2.97
CA ARG A 63 12.57 -16.60 1.95
C ARG A 63 13.19 -16.38 0.58
N GLN A 64 13.64 -17.47 -0.06
CA GLN A 64 14.07 -17.42 -1.45
C GLN A 64 12.86 -17.53 -2.37
N HIS A 65 12.86 -16.77 -3.46
CA HIS A 65 11.83 -16.80 -4.49
C HIS A 65 12.46 -16.63 -5.89
N ARG A 66 11.66 -16.81 -6.94
CA ARG A 66 12.15 -16.87 -8.34
C ARG A 66 13.00 -15.67 -8.76
N THR A 67 12.75 -14.49 -8.19
CA THR A 67 13.38 -13.23 -8.59
C THR A 67 14.35 -12.65 -7.55
N GLY A 68 14.58 -13.33 -6.42
CA GLY A 68 15.43 -12.81 -5.35
C GLY A 68 15.22 -13.48 -4.00
N VAL A 69 15.54 -12.75 -2.94
CA VAL A 69 15.40 -13.18 -1.55
C VAL A 69 14.74 -12.08 -0.73
N SER A 70 13.82 -12.48 0.15
CA SER A 70 13.26 -11.64 1.19
C SER A 70 13.89 -12.01 2.53
N LEU A 71 14.41 -11.05 3.30
CA LEU A 71 14.77 -11.25 4.70
C LEU A 71 13.89 -10.38 5.57
N ALA A 72 13.18 -11.02 6.50
CA ALA A 72 12.33 -10.36 7.48
C ALA A 72 12.69 -10.80 8.89
N PHE A 73 12.57 -9.91 9.87
CA PHE A 73 12.81 -10.23 11.27
C PHE A 73 11.95 -9.40 12.22
N THR A 74 11.68 -9.93 13.41
CA THR A 74 10.88 -9.22 14.44
C THR A 74 11.69 -8.11 15.11
N ALA A 75 11.06 -6.98 15.35
CA ALA A 75 11.64 -5.82 16.06
C ALA A 75 10.58 -5.15 16.97
N PRO A 76 11.00 -4.42 18.02
CA PRO A 76 10.07 -3.67 18.87
C PRO A 76 9.18 -2.73 18.06
N ALA A 77 7.92 -2.60 18.47
CA ALA A 77 6.92 -1.80 17.74
C ALA A 77 7.27 -0.30 17.68
N ASP A 78 8.11 0.18 18.59
CA ASP A 78 8.62 1.56 18.68
C ASP A 78 10.01 1.74 18.04
N GLN A 79 10.53 0.74 17.32
CA GLN A 79 11.87 0.78 16.69
C GLN A 79 11.86 0.20 15.26
N LEU A 80 10.75 0.37 14.53
CA LEU A 80 10.57 -0.22 13.20
C LEU A 80 11.32 0.54 12.09
N TYR A 81 11.56 1.84 12.22
CA TYR A 81 12.41 2.59 11.29
C TYR A 81 13.88 2.17 11.45
N THR A 82 14.34 2.04 12.69
CA THR A 82 15.66 1.49 12.98
C THR A 82 15.77 0.06 12.44
N ALA A 83 14.72 -0.74 12.52
CA ALA A 83 14.73 -2.10 11.97
C ALA A 83 14.89 -2.14 10.44
N THR A 84 14.32 -1.19 9.69
CA THR A 84 14.59 -1.08 8.25
C THR A 84 16.05 -0.70 7.98
N GLU A 85 16.60 0.26 8.72
CA GLU A 85 18.02 0.65 8.59
C GLU A 85 18.98 -0.49 8.93
N VAL A 86 18.67 -1.30 9.97
CA VAL A 86 19.42 -2.52 10.30
C VAL A 86 19.45 -3.48 9.12
N ASN A 87 18.30 -3.69 8.46
CA ASN A 87 18.22 -4.64 7.35
C ASN A 87 19.00 -4.15 6.12
N GLU A 88 18.86 -2.88 5.80
CA GLU A 88 19.57 -2.22 4.70
C GLU A 88 21.09 -2.27 4.91
N TRP A 89 21.57 -1.83 6.08
CA TRP A 89 22.99 -1.90 6.43
C TRP A 89 23.50 -3.35 6.37
N ALA A 90 22.75 -4.30 6.92
CA ALA A 90 23.16 -5.69 6.97
C ALA A 90 23.30 -6.29 5.57
N TRP A 91 22.40 -5.92 4.64
CA TRP A 91 22.47 -6.36 3.25
C TRP A 91 23.64 -5.73 2.50
N TRP A 92 23.82 -4.41 2.65
CA TRP A 92 24.96 -3.69 2.08
C TRP A 92 26.31 -4.25 2.53
N SER A 93 26.45 -4.51 3.83
CA SER A 93 27.65 -5.12 4.41
C SER A 93 27.87 -6.56 3.92
N ALA A 94 26.80 -7.29 3.62
CA ALA A 94 26.88 -8.68 3.16
C ALA A 94 27.43 -8.82 1.73
N LEU A 95 27.00 -7.95 0.81
CA LEU A 95 27.32 -8.02 -0.61
C LEU A 95 28.81 -7.88 -0.96
N SER A 96 29.65 -7.50 0.01
CA SER A 96 31.12 -7.56 -0.10
C SER A 96 31.65 -7.06 -1.45
N PHE A 97 31.14 -5.91 -1.93
CA PHE A 97 31.55 -5.33 -3.22
C PHE A 97 33.08 -5.33 -3.33
N PRO A 98 33.67 -5.97 -4.37
CA PRO A 98 35.10 -6.12 -4.46
C PRO A 98 35.75 -4.76 -4.77
N PHE A 99 36.46 -4.19 -3.80
CA PHE A 99 37.61 -3.37 -4.13
C PHE A 99 38.87 -4.14 -3.76
N SER A 100 39.35 -4.96 -4.70
CA SER A 100 40.75 -5.37 -4.73
C SER A 100 41.59 -4.14 -5.09
N HIS A 101 41.98 -3.35 -4.10
CA HIS A 101 43.06 -2.38 -4.24
C HIS A 101 44.40 -3.02 -3.84
N ARG A 102 44.79 -4.07 -4.56
CA ARG A 102 46.18 -4.52 -4.65
C ARG A 102 46.46 -5.04 -6.07
N GLU A 103 47.60 -4.59 -6.60
CA GLU A 103 48.27 -5.06 -7.83
C GLU A 103 47.72 -4.55 -9.17
N LYS A 104 48.17 -3.34 -9.56
CA LYS A 104 48.57 -3.01 -10.96
C LYS A 104 49.28 -1.65 -11.09
N VAL A 105 50.24 -1.38 -10.21
CA VAL A 105 51.23 -0.29 -10.43
C VAL A 105 52.63 -0.84 -10.23
N ALA A 106 53.00 -1.80 -11.07
CA ALA A 106 54.38 -2.10 -11.38
C ALA A 106 54.42 -2.73 -12.78
N GLU A 107 55.34 -2.20 -13.59
CA GLU A 107 55.81 -2.71 -14.90
C GLU A 107 55.10 -2.25 -16.19
N GLY A 108 55.89 -1.58 -17.04
CA GLY A 108 55.73 -1.62 -18.51
C GLY A 108 55.47 -0.27 -19.20
N ARG A 109 56.40 0.71 -19.12
CA ARG A 109 57.28 1.16 -20.23
C ARG A 109 56.58 1.56 -21.56
N MET A 110 56.69 2.84 -21.95
CA MET A 110 57.61 3.39 -22.99
C MET A 110 57.14 4.79 -23.45
N ARG A 111 57.95 5.84 -23.24
CA ARG A 111 58.71 6.66 -24.24
C ARG A 111 57.82 7.61 -25.08
N GLU A 112 58.13 8.87 -25.38
CA GLU A 112 59.37 9.68 -25.36
C GLU A 112 59.02 11.17 -25.67
N GLY A 113 59.82 12.12 -25.14
CA GLY A 113 60.20 13.43 -25.72
C GLY A 113 59.15 14.57 -25.86
N ILE A 114 59.40 15.89 -25.73
CA ILE A 114 60.56 16.80 -25.64
C ILE A 114 60.06 18.14 -24.99
N PRO A 115 60.89 18.97 -24.32
CA PRO A 115 60.46 20.10 -23.48
C PRO A 115 60.47 21.45 -24.22
N ASN A 116 59.67 22.44 -23.76
CA ASN A 116 60.15 23.83 -23.75
C ASN A 116 59.42 24.73 -22.74
N ASP A 117 60.19 25.66 -22.21
CA ASP A 117 59.95 26.56 -21.10
C ASP A 117 59.37 27.92 -21.60
N SER A 118 58.90 28.72 -20.65
CA SER A 118 58.54 30.16 -20.75
C SER A 118 57.17 30.54 -21.36
N ALA A 119 56.20 30.75 -20.48
CA ALA A 119 55.38 31.98 -20.36
C ALA A 119 54.15 31.68 -19.49
N THR A 120 53.97 32.42 -18.40
CA THR A 120 52.67 32.51 -17.70
C THR A 120 51.68 33.29 -18.56
N PRO A 121 50.56 32.66 -18.95
CA PRO A 121 49.27 33.31 -18.76
C PRO A 121 48.27 32.37 -18.05
N ARG A 122 47.39 32.99 -17.24
CA ARG A 122 46.34 32.37 -16.43
C ARG A 122 45.63 31.22 -17.18
N LYS A 123 45.81 29.98 -16.75
CA LYS A 123 44.96 28.85 -17.18
C LYS A 123 43.60 28.96 -16.50
N LYS A 124 42.54 29.13 -17.32
CA LYS A 124 41.19 28.72 -16.96
C LYS A 124 41.24 27.25 -16.53
N LEU A 125 40.68 26.95 -15.35
CA LEU A 125 40.45 25.57 -14.91
C LEU A 125 39.42 24.89 -15.82
N PRO A 126 39.52 23.58 -16.05
CA PRO A 126 38.67 22.85 -17.01
C PRO A 126 37.31 22.51 -16.39
N PHE A 127 36.41 23.48 -16.22
CA PHE A 127 35.04 23.24 -15.79
C PHE A 127 34.16 24.38 -16.29
N ASP A 128 33.42 24.26 -17.42
CA ASP A 128 32.60 25.42 -17.82
C ASP A 128 31.41 25.24 -18.78
N VAL A 129 30.79 24.06 -18.93
CA VAL A 129 29.51 24.01 -19.68
C VAL A 129 28.42 23.18 -18.99
N ASP A 130 28.70 21.95 -18.55
CA ASP A 130 27.64 21.05 -18.04
C ASP A 130 27.14 21.35 -16.60
N THR A 131 27.99 21.91 -15.72
CA THR A 131 27.61 22.14 -14.31
C THR A 131 26.60 23.29 -14.15
N GLN A 132 26.62 24.31 -15.01
CA GLN A 132 25.68 25.43 -14.93
C GLN A 132 24.28 25.01 -15.39
N ASP A 133 24.19 24.18 -16.42
CA ASP A 133 22.91 23.65 -16.90
C ASP A 133 22.35 22.58 -15.95
N PHE A 134 23.20 21.78 -15.32
CA PHE A 134 22.82 20.89 -14.21
C PHE A 134 22.25 21.66 -13.01
N ILE A 135 22.91 22.73 -12.55
CA ILE A 135 22.42 23.57 -11.45
C ILE A 135 21.12 24.30 -11.83
N ARG A 136 20.97 24.72 -13.09
CA ARG A 136 19.70 25.31 -13.59
C ARG A 136 18.57 24.28 -13.56
N LYS A 137 18.85 23.03 -13.94
CA LYS A 137 17.89 21.92 -13.86
C LYS A 137 17.49 21.65 -12.41
N LEU A 138 18.44 21.51 -11.49
CA LEU A 138 18.15 21.33 -10.06
C LEU A 138 17.30 22.46 -9.46
N ARG A 139 17.49 23.70 -9.91
CA ARG A 139 16.65 24.83 -9.46
C ARG A 139 15.23 24.80 -10.03
N LYS A 140 15.05 24.21 -11.21
CA LYS A 140 13.74 24.06 -11.88
C LYS A 140 12.96 22.90 -11.26
N ASP A 141 13.65 21.82 -10.92
CA ASP A 141 13.08 20.57 -10.43
C ASP A 141 13.19 20.44 -8.90
N SER A 142 13.11 21.56 -8.17
CA SER A 142 13.33 21.62 -6.71
C SER A 142 12.19 20.96 -5.95
N THR A 143 12.52 20.13 -4.97
CA THR A 143 11.54 19.36 -4.18
C THR A 143 10.69 20.25 -3.26
N GLU A 144 9.55 19.75 -2.78
CA GLU A 144 8.66 20.50 -1.88
C GLU A 144 9.36 20.96 -0.57
N PRO A 145 10.15 20.12 0.13
CA PRO A 145 10.97 20.55 1.27
C PRO A 145 11.96 21.69 0.92
N GLU A 146 12.64 21.58 -0.23
CA GLU A 146 13.58 22.61 -0.70
C GLU A 146 12.87 23.94 -1.00
N GLN A 147 11.69 23.89 -1.62
CA GLN A 147 10.91 25.09 -1.90
C GLN A 147 10.51 25.80 -0.61
N LEU A 148 10.10 25.04 0.41
CA LEU A 148 9.70 25.54 1.72
C LEU A 148 10.86 26.24 2.44
N VAL A 149 12.01 25.58 2.59
CA VAL A 149 13.21 26.17 3.23
C VAL A 149 13.73 27.35 2.42
N TRP A 150 13.70 27.27 1.09
CA TRP A 150 14.13 28.39 0.23
C TRP A 150 13.27 29.64 0.41
N SER A 151 11.96 29.49 0.66
CA SER A 151 11.05 30.61 0.90
C SER A 151 11.45 31.47 2.10
N PHE A 152 12.10 30.83 3.09
CA PHE A 152 12.60 31.41 4.33
C PHE A 152 14.02 31.99 4.18
N LEU A 153 14.89 31.34 3.39
CA LEU A 153 16.30 31.75 3.24
C LEU A 153 16.54 32.83 2.17
N ARG A 154 15.67 32.94 1.15
CA ARG A 154 15.87 33.88 0.03
C ARG A 154 15.83 35.35 0.46
N ASP A 155 16.34 36.24 -0.40
CA ASP A 155 16.26 37.70 -0.26
C ASP A 155 16.78 38.26 1.08
N ARG A 156 17.78 37.59 1.68
CA ARG A 156 18.37 37.97 2.98
C ARG A 156 17.35 37.99 4.14
N ARG A 157 16.25 37.26 4.01
CA ARG A 157 15.18 37.21 5.01
C ARG A 157 15.63 36.66 6.37
N LEU A 158 16.62 35.77 6.38
CA LEU A 158 17.19 35.23 7.59
C LEU A 158 18.42 36.04 8.05
N HIS A 159 18.27 36.80 9.14
CA HIS A 159 19.34 37.60 9.79
C HIS A 159 20.18 38.47 8.82
N ASN A 160 19.56 38.97 7.75
CA ASN A 160 20.20 39.74 6.68
C ASN A 160 21.34 38.99 5.93
N GLN A 161 21.42 37.66 6.07
CA GLN A 161 22.47 36.83 5.51
C GLN A 161 22.15 36.39 4.09
N LYS A 162 23.16 36.42 3.20
CA LYS A 162 22.96 36.03 1.80
C LYS A 162 23.12 34.53 1.57
N PHE A 163 22.01 33.81 1.57
CA PHE A 163 21.95 32.42 1.11
C PHE A 163 21.82 32.32 -0.41
N ARG A 164 22.45 31.28 -0.97
CA ARG A 164 22.35 30.90 -2.39
C ARG A 164 21.86 29.46 -2.47
N ARG A 165 20.84 29.22 -3.29
CA ARG A 165 20.32 27.88 -3.56
C ARG A 165 21.10 27.16 -4.65
N GLN A 166 21.33 25.86 -4.46
CA GLN A 166 22.05 24.94 -5.36
C GLN A 166 23.39 25.57 -5.79
N LYS A 167 24.29 25.74 -4.81
CA LYS A 167 25.56 26.45 -4.96
C LYS A 167 26.71 25.45 -5.10
N SER A 168 27.44 25.53 -6.21
CA SER A 168 28.68 24.77 -6.37
C SER A 168 29.76 25.21 -5.39
N LEU A 169 30.39 24.22 -4.75
CA LEU A 169 31.61 24.29 -3.97
C LEU A 169 32.55 23.19 -4.48
N GLY A 170 33.48 23.55 -5.36
CA GLY A 170 34.32 22.56 -6.04
C GLY A 170 33.50 21.59 -6.90
N PRO A 171 33.69 20.27 -6.76
CA PRO A 171 32.94 19.28 -7.52
C PRO A 171 31.53 19.02 -6.98
N TYR A 172 31.15 19.61 -5.83
CA TYR A 172 29.89 19.35 -5.16
C TYR A 172 28.91 20.53 -5.27
N VAL A 173 27.62 20.25 -5.16
CA VAL A 173 26.54 21.26 -5.09
C VAL A 173 25.91 21.18 -3.70
N LEU A 174 25.78 22.32 -3.04
CA LEU A 174 25.13 22.47 -1.74
C LEU A 174 23.72 23.01 -1.94
N ASP A 175 22.72 22.45 -1.24
CA ASP A 175 21.31 22.86 -1.39
C ASP A 175 21.11 24.33 -1.07
N PHE A 176 21.62 24.78 0.09
CA PHE A 176 21.66 26.19 0.46
C PHE A 176 23.01 26.54 1.07
N TYR A 177 23.61 27.63 0.61
CA TYR A 177 24.92 28.07 1.10
C TYR A 177 24.96 29.56 1.40
N CYS A 178 25.37 29.91 2.62
CA CYS A 178 25.70 31.26 3.03
C CYS A 178 27.23 31.46 3.04
N HIS A 179 27.72 32.33 2.17
CA HIS A 179 29.15 32.62 2.08
C HIS A 179 29.67 33.42 3.27
N GLU A 180 28.84 34.34 3.79
CA GLU A 180 29.16 35.25 4.89
C GLU A 180 29.43 34.47 6.20
N LEU A 181 28.66 33.40 6.44
CA LEU A 181 28.78 32.54 7.62
C LEU A 181 29.53 31.23 7.41
N LYS A 182 29.96 30.94 6.17
CA LYS A 182 30.46 29.62 5.79
C LYS A 182 29.51 28.50 6.26
N LEU A 183 28.22 28.65 5.98
CA LEU A 183 27.18 27.72 6.44
C LEU A 183 26.48 27.08 5.24
N ALA A 184 26.38 25.76 5.25
CA ALA A 184 25.56 24.97 4.35
C ALA A 184 24.33 24.45 5.11
N VAL A 185 23.16 24.46 4.47
CA VAL A 185 21.95 23.77 4.92
C VAL A 185 21.58 22.79 3.82
N GLU A 186 21.47 21.51 4.19
CA GLU A 186 21.16 20.39 3.29
C GLU A 186 19.90 19.68 3.75
N LEU A 187 19.05 19.28 2.79
CA LEU A 187 17.79 18.59 3.08
C LEU A 187 17.91 17.14 2.59
N ASP A 188 17.72 16.19 3.50
CA ASP A 188 17.91 14.77 3.22
C ASP A 188 16.57 14.07 3.02
N GLY A 189 16.40 13.52 1.83
CA GLY A 189 15.17 12.88 1.37
C GLY A 189 15.14 11.37 1.47
N GLY A 190 16.09 10.77 2.21
CA GLY A 190 16.17 9.31 2.34
C GLY A 190 16.06 8.62 0.99
N GLN A 191 17.08 8.78 0.12
CA GLN A 191 17.22 7.95 -1.08
C GLN A 191 18.64 7.95 -1.67
N HIS A 192 19.10 6.73 -1.97
CA HIS A 192 20.19 6.32 -2.86
C HIS A 192 21.62 6.10 -2.30
N ASN A 193 21.74 4.89 -1.75
CA ASN A 193 22.97 4.16 -1.42
C ASN A 193 23.73 3.67 -2.67
N GLU A 194 25.01 4.01 -2.76
CA GLU A 194 25.98 3.40 -3.68
C GLU A 194 27.33 3.21 -3.01
N PRO A 195 28.05 2.12 -3.30
CA PRO A 195 29.34 1.86 -2.69
C PRO A 195 30.43 2.88 -3.09
N GLU A 196 30.33 3.51 -4.27
CA GLU A 196 31.19 4.61 -4.70
C GLU A 196 30.84 5.95 -4.03
N ARG A 197 29.60 6.13 -3.56
CA ARG A 197 29.13 7.34 -2.87
C ARG A 197 29.64 7.45 -1.44
N HIS A 198 29.86 6.36 -0.70
CA HIS A 198 30.30 6.47 0.70
C HIS A 198 31.72 7.00 0.88
N ALA A 199 32.65 6.63 -0.01
CA ALA A 199 33.96 7.26 -0.06
C ALA A 199 33.86 8.69 -0.61
N SER A 200 32.89 8.95 -1.50
CA SER A 200 32.61 10.28 -2.05
C SER A 200 31.94 11.23 -1.06
N ASP A 201 31.12 10.73 -0.13
CA ASP A 201 30.38 11.50 0.87
C ASP A 201 31.27 11.83 2.05
N ALA A 202 32.09 10.88 2.52
CA ALA A 202 33.15 11.19 3.46
C ALA A 202 34.19 12.16 2.85
N LYS A 203 34.52 12.02 1.55
CA LYS A 203 35.36 13.00 0.82
C LYS A 203 34.64 14.33 0.61
N ARG A 204 33.32 14.33 0.41
CA ARG A 204 32.50 15.52 0.24
C ARG A 204 32.43 16.28 1.54
N ASP A 205 32.09 15.62 2.63
CA ASP A 205 32.04 16.21 3.96
C ASP A 205 33.43 16.71 4.39
N ALA A 206 34.49 15.91 4.16
CA ALA A 206 35.87 16.36 4.39
C ALA A 206 36.28 17.54 3.49
N TYR A 207 35.83 17.59 2.24
CA TYR A 207 36.10 18.68 1.30
C TYR A 207 35.33 19.95 1.68
N VAL A 208 34.05 19.83 2.04
CA VAL A 208 33.23 20.95 2.51
C VAL A 208 33.81 21.50 3.81
N ALA A 209 34.17 20.63 4.76
CA ALA A 209 34.85 21.00 5.99
C ALA A 209 36.23 21.64 5.75
N SER A 210 37.02 21.16 4.77
CA SER A 210 38.32 21.75 4.42
C SER A 210 38.20 23.18 3.87
N HIS A 211 37.00 23.60 3.44
CA HIS A 211 36.70 24.98 3.03
C HIS A 211 36.16 25.83 4.19
N ALA A 212 36.29 25.33 5.42
CA ALA A 212 35.77 25.90 6.67
C ALA A 212 34.25 26.11 6.64
N VAL A 213 33.52 25.24 5.93
CA VAL A 213 32.06 25.28 5.84
C VAL A 213 31.44 24.37 6.89
N THR A 214 30.55 24.93 7.70
CA THR A 214 29.71 24.20 8.66
C THR A 214 28.46 23.71 7.94
N THR A 215 28.01 22.47 8.18
CA THR A 215 26.84 21.88 7.49
C THR A 215 25.74 21.54 8.50
N LEU A 216 24.52 22.01 8.26
CA LEU A 216 23.31 21.60 8.96
C LEU A 216 22.49 20.69 8.04
N ARG A 217 22.03 19.55 8.57
CA ARG A 217 21.26 18.56 7.81
C ARG A 217 19.90 18.33 8.48
N TYR A 218 18.84 18.29 7.68
CA TYR A 218 17.46 18.08 8.14
C TYR A 218 16.77 17.01 7.31
N TRP A 219 15.95 16.19 7.96
CA TRP A 219 15.10 15.24 7.26
C TRP A 219 14.00 15.96 6.48
N ASN A 220 13.73 15.52 5.25
CA ASN A 220 12.64 16.04 4.42
C ASN A 220 11.29 15.94 5.14
N HIS A 221 11.06 14.85 5.88
CA HIS A 221 9.88 14.68 6.73
C HIS A 221 9.74 15.83 7.74
N ASP A 222 10.81 16.15 8.49
CA ASP A 222 10.76 17.18 9.52
C ASP A 222 10.60 18.58 8.93
N VAL A 223 11.17 18.83 7.75
CA VAL A 223 10.96 20.08 7.03
C VAL A 223 9.48 20.28 6.68
N LEU A 224 8.78 19.23 6.24
CA LEU A 224 7.38 19.31 5.82
C LEU A 224 6.40 19.32 7.00
N HIS A 225 6.68 18.55 8.06
CA HIS A 225 5.72 18.32 9.15
C HIS A 225 6.07 19.05 10.45
N ARG A 226 7.30 19.52 10.61
CA ARG A 226 7.79 20.31 11.78
C ARG A 226 8.50 21.58 11.32
N THR A 227 7.95 22.22 10.29
CA THR A 227 8.56 23.35 9.59
C THR A 227 9.02 24.46 10.53
N GLU A 228 8.14 24.90 11.44
CA GLU A 228 8.44 26.01 12.36
C GLU A 228 9.70 25.73 13.18
N THR A 229 9.82 24.52 13.73
CA THR A 229 10.95 24.11 14.56
C THR A 229 12.25 24.00 13.77
N VAL A 230 12.21 23.46 12.55
CA VAL A 230 13.38 23.40 11.66
C VAL A 230 13.87 24.81 11.31
N LEU A 231 12.95 25.73 10.98
CA LEU A 231 13.32 27.10 10.64
C LEU A 231 13.85 27.87 11.87
N GLU A 232 13.31 27.62 13.07
CA GLU A 232 13.80 28.16 14.33
C GLU A 232 15.22 27.69 14.66
N ASP A 233 15.54 26.40 14.44
CA ASP A 233 16.89 25.89 14.64
C ASP A 233 17.87 26.52 13.64
N ILE A 234 17.53 26.55 12.34
CA ILE A 234 18.35 27.22 11.32
C ILE A 234 18.61 28.69 11.71
N SER A 235 17.56 29.39 12.17
CA SER A 235 17.66 30.78 12.64
C SER A 235 18.58 30.92 13.84
N SER A 236 18.45 30.02 14.82
CA SER A 236 19.25 30.03 16.05
C SER A 236 20.73 29.73 15.76
N ARG A 237 21.02 28.77 14.89
CA ARG A 237 22.40 28.45 14.44
C ARG A 237 23.02 29.61 13.68
N VAL A 238 22.27 30.25 12.79
CA VAL A 238 22.71 31.47 12.07
C VAL A 238 22.98 32.61 13.05
N HIS A 239 22.12 32.81 14.04
CA HIS A 239 22.30 33.82 15.07
C HIS A 239 23.56 33.58 15.91
N ALA A 240 23.78 32.35 16.38
CA ALA A 240 24.98 31.98 17.14
C ALA A 240 26.27 32.23 16.35
N LEU A 241 26.28 31.89 15.05
CA LEU A 241 27.42 32.15 14.16
C LEU A 241 27.67 33.65 13.95
N LEU A 242 26.62 34.48 13.99
CA LEU A 242 26.74 35.94 13.89
C LEU A 242 27.25 36.60 15.16
N THR A 243 26.87 36.07 16.32
CA THR A 243 27.21 36.65 17.63
C THR A 243 28.49 36.08 18.22
N GLY A 244 29.10 35.05 17.61
CA GLY A 244 30.42 34.53 17.98
C GLY A 244 30.48 33.80 19.31
N HIS A 245 29.34 33.36 19.86
CA HIS A 245 29.28 32.65 21.14
C HIS A 245 29.18 31.13 20.90
N ALA A 246 30.20 30.40 21.34
CA ALA A 246 30.07 28.98 21.66
C ALA A 246 29.14 28.85 22.89
N ASP A 247 28.38 27.76 22.89
CA ASP A 247 27.33 27.41 23.85
C ASP A 247 27.83 27.43 25.31
N ASP A 248 27.51 28.51 26.04
CA ASP A 248 27.62 28.60 27.50
C ASP A 248 26.22 28.89 28.05
N GLY A 249 25.66 27.92 28.78
CA GLY A 249 24.29 27.92 29.29
C GLY A 249 23.94 29.10 30.20
N GLU A 250 22.66 29.48 30.12
CA GLU A 250 21.91 30.45 30.94
C GLU A 250 22.12 31.96 30.69
N SER A 251 21.20 32.57 29.93
CA SER A 251 20.13 33.43 30.47
C SER A 251 19.37 34.21 29.36
N THR A 252 18.05 33.99 29.28
CA THR A 252 17.03 34.92 28.76
C THR A 252 16.49 35.75 29.95
N PRO A 253 15.67 36.85 29.82
CA PRO A 253 14.64 37.09 28.79
C PRO A 253 14.29 38.57 28.43
N SER A 254 13.43 38.75 27.40
CA SER A 254 12.23 39.63 27.40
C SER A 254 11.61 39.68 26.00
N SER A 255 10.31 39.63 25.74
CA SER A 255 9.11 39.18 26.48
C SER A 255 7.93 39.23 25.49
N ALA A 256 7.31 38.09 25.22
CA ALA A 256 5.87 37.93 25.01
C ALA A 256 5.62 36.43 24.89
N LEU A 257 4.79 35.89 25.80
CA LEU A 257 4.33 34.50 25.89
C LEU A 257 5.28 33.52 26.61
N ARG A 258 5.29 33.56 27.95
CA ARG A 258 5.47 32.36 28.80
C ARG A 258 4.18 32.21 29.63
N ALA A 259 3.39 31.16 29.39
CA ALA A 259 3.47 29.80 29.95
C ALA A 259 2.83 29.70 31.36
N PRO A 260 2.39 28.50 31.76
CA PRO A 260 2.99 27.98 32.98
C PRO A 260 3.55 26.55 32.79
N SER A 261 4.76 26.35 33.31
CA SER A 261 5.27 25.07 33.85
C SER A 261 5.35 25.25 35.37
N PRO A 262 5.31 24.19 36.24
CA PRO A 262 6.39 23.18 36.38
C PRO A 262 5.85 21.75 36.69
N ASP A 263 6.51 20.63 36.43
CA ASP A 263 7.85 20.19 36.88
C ASP A 263 8.35 18.98 36.04
N GLY A 264 9.68 18.88 35.87
CA GLY A 264 10.37 17.64 35.48
C GLY A 264 10.97 17.57 34.07
N ARG A 265 11.88 18.48 33.71
CA ARG A 265 12.54 18.54 32.38
C ARG A 265 13.38 17.28 32.06
N ARG A 266 13.12 16.66 30.90
CA ARG A 266 14.15 16.00 30.06
C ARG A 266 14.50 16.95 28.90
N ALA A 267 15.77 16.98 28.51
CA ALA A 267 16.27 17.79 27.39
C ALA A 267 15.63 17.38 26.06
N ALA A 268 15.32 18.35 25.20
CA ALA A 268 14.75 18.14 23.87
C ALA A 268 15.72 17.36 22.96
N GLU A 269 15.19 16.45 22.14
CA GLU A 269 15.96 15.68 21.15
C GLU A 269 16.44 16.57 19.98
N PRO A 270 17.55 16.23 19.30
CA PRO A 270 18.05 17.01 18.17
C PRO A 270 17.28 16.73 16.86
N PHE A 271 16.82 17.78 16.17
CA PHE A 271 16.11 17.75 14.87
C PHE A 271 17.02 17.51 13.65
N HIS A 272 18.22 16.97 13.87
CA HIS A 272 19.22 16.76 12.84
C HIS A 272 19.23 15.30 12.40
N SER A 273 19.29 15.08 11.08
CA SER A 273 19.56 13.75 10.54
C SER A 273 20.98 13.32 10.92
N PRO A 274 21.19 12.21 11.66
CA PRO A 274 22.51 11.60 11.73
C PRO A 274 22.90 11.21 10.31
N GLY A 275 24.15 11.50 9.92
CA GLY A 275 24.65 11.05 8.61
C GLY A 275 24.44 9.54 8.44
N HIS A 276 24.33 9.08 7.18
CA HIS A 276 24.15 7.67 6.85
C HIS A 276 25.04 6.79 7.73
N ALA A 277 24.49 5.73 8.33
CA ALA A 277 25.28 4.72 9.04
C ALA A 277 26.44 4.33 8.13
N ALA A 278 27.68 4.71 8.48
CA ALA A 278 28.79 4.64 7.55
C ALA A 278 28.91 3.21 7.01
N ILE A 279 28.69 3.01 5.71
CA ILE A 279 28.33 1.73 5.07
C ILE A 279 29.43 0.65 5.13
N TRP A 280 30.50 0.87 5.90
CA TRP A 280 31.67 0.00 5.90
C TRP A 280 32.20 -0.36 7.29
N ASP A 281 31.85 0.39 8.34
CA ASP A 281 32.36 0.16 9.68
C ASP A 281 31.23 -0.29 10.61
N GLU A 282 31.30 -1.53 11.07
CA GLU A 282 30.34 -2.13 12.01
C GLU A 282 30.23 -1.31 13.31
N ALA A 283 31.33 -0.73 13.80
CA ALA A 283 31.33 0.02 15.05
C ALA A 283 30.60 1.37 14.91
N SER A 284 30.85 2.14 13.84
CA SER A 284 30.12 3.37 13.54
C SER A 284 28.66 3.09 13.19
N ALA A 285 28.39 2.04 12.41
CA ALA A 285 27.02 1.64 12.09
C ALA A 285 26.25 1.32 13.38
N LEU A 286 26.82 0.54 14.29
CA LEU A 286 26.21 0.25 15.58
C LEU A 286 26.02 1.52 16.44
N GLN A 287 26.99 2.44 16.43
CA GLN A 287 26.85 3.72 17.15
C GLN A 287 25.68 4.54 16.61
N THR A 288 25.56 4.66 15.28
CA THR A 288 24.44 5.35 14.63
C THR A 288 23.12 4.66 14.91
N LEU A 289 23.03 3.34 14.67
CA LEU A 289 21.81 2.56 14.90
C LEU A 289 21.37 2.60 16.36
N ARG A 290 22.30 2.63 17.34
CA ARG A 290 21.96 2.83 18.76
C ARG A 290 21.41 4.23 19.03
N ALA A 291 21.95 5.26 18.39
CA ALA A 291 21.45 6.62 18.53
C ALA A 291 20.04 6.76 17.93
N VAL A 292 19.82 6.20 16.73
CA VAL A 292 18.50 6.18 16.06
C VAL A 292 17.50 5.36 16.86
N ALA A 293 17.86 4.13 17.29
CA ALA A 293 17.02 3.29 18.15
C ALA A 293 16.57 4.02 19.43
N LYS A 294 17.50 4.76 20.05
CA LYS A 294 17.23 5.50 21.29
C LYS A 294 16.30 6.70 21.06
N ALA A 295 16.44 7.39 19.93
CA ALA A 295 15.58 8.52 19.54
C ALA A 295 14.19 8.04 19.09
N GLU A 296 14.12 6.89 18.43
CA GLU A 296 12.84 6.29 18.01
C GLU A 296 12.07 5.70 19.19
N ALA A 297 12.78 5.18 20.21
CA ALA A 297 12.18 4.50 21.34
C ALA A 297 11.07 5.32 22.02
N ARG A 298 9.90 4.69 22.19
CA ARG A 298 8.74 5.25 22.89
C ARG A 298 8.36 4.33 24.06
N PRO A 299 9.05 4.41 25.22
CA PRO A 299 8.76 3.53 26.36
C PRO A 299 7.31 3.62 26.87
N ALA A 300 6.69 4.80 26.77
CA ALA A 300 5.29 5.01 27.12
C ALA A 300 4.34 4.21 26.20
N LEU A 301 4.62 4.19 24.89
CA LEU A 301 3.87 3.41 23.90
C LEU A 301 3.95 1.92 24.23
N ILE A 302 5.16 1.41 24.47
CA ILE A 302 5.37 -0.02 24.80
C ILE A 302 4.68 -0.39 26.11
N THR A 303 4.78 0.46 27.13
CA THR A 303 4.12 0.24 28.43
C THR A 303 2.60 0.20 28.26
N LEU A 304 2.04 1.12 27.49
CA LEU A 304 0.60 1.18 27.23
C LEU A 304 0.13 -0.03 26.43
N MET A 305 0.87 -0.41 25.38
CA MET A 305 0.59 -1.61 24.57
C MET A 305 0.57 -2.88 25.44
N GLN A 306 1.57 -3.05 26.31
CA GLN A 306 1.63 -4.19 27.23
C GLN A 306 0.47 -4.21 28.22
N ALA A 307 0.11 -3.06 28.78
CA ALA A 307 -1.06 -2.94 29.67
C ALA A 307 -2.35 -3.33 28.93
N THR A 308 -2.56 -2.83 27.72
CA THR A 308 -3.73 -3.16 26.89
C THR A 308 -3.82 -4.66 26.58
N HIS A 309 -2.71 -5.29 26.22
CA HIS A 309 -2.67 -6.75 26.02
C HIS A 309 -2.97 -7.53 27.31
N ALA A 310 -2.48 -7.07 28.47
CA ALA A 310 -2.80 -7.69 29.76
C ALA A 310 -4.29 -7.57 30.13
N HIS A 311 -4.99 -6.59 29.58
CA HIS A 311 -6.44 -6.43 29.67
C HIS A 311 -7.22 -7.17 28.58
N HIS A 312 -6.55 -7.91 27.69
CA HIS A 312 -7.16 -8.60 26.54
C HIS A 312 -7.96 -7.66 25.63
N LEU A 313 -7.45 -6.44 25.42
CA LEU A 313 -8.08 -5.44 24.58
C LEU A 313 -7.31 -5.25 23.25
N PRO A 314 -8.01 -4.87 22.18
CA PRO A 314 -7.36 -4.42 20.95
C PRO A 314 -6.46 -3.20 21.18
N PHE A 315 -5.34 -3.18 20.46
CA PHE A 315 -4.39 -2.09 20.43
C PHE A 315 -4.11 -1.71 18.97
N LEU A 316 -4.39 -0.46 18.60
CA LEU A 316 -4.12 0.07 17.27
C LEU A 316 -3.15 1.23 17.40
N ALA A 317 -2.11 1.24 16.57
CA ALA A 317 -1.17 2.35 16.50
C ALA A 317 -0.78 2.63 15.05
N ASP A 318 -0.60 3.90 14.75
CA ASP A 318 0.15 4.39 13.60
C ASP A 318 1.16 5.46 14.06
N ASP A 319 1.67 6.26 13.13
CA ASP A 319 2.72 7.22 13.40
C ASP A 319 2.21 8.44 14.23
N ASP A 320 0.89 8.69 14.26
CA ASP A 320 0.28 9.88 14.89
C ASP A 320 -0.60 9.55 16.10
N GLU A 321 -1.31 8.41 16.07
CA GLU A 321 -2.40 8.11 17.02
C GLU A 321 -2.35 6.65 17.53
N VAL A 322 -2.62 6.50 18.83
CA VAL A 322 -2.82 5.21 19.51
C VAL A 322 -4.26 5.10 19.95
N THR A 323 -4.89 3.95 19.67
CA THR A 323 -6.25 3.63 20.08
C THR A 323 -6.27 2.34 20.87
N LEU A 324 -6.93 2.37 22.02
CA LEU A 324 -7.20 1.20 22.87
C LEU A 324 -8.67 0.83 22.75
N GLY A 325 -8.97 -0.45 22.54
CA GLY A 325 -10.33 -0.89 22.19
C GLY A 325 -10.71 -0.54 20.76
N GLU A 326 -11.97 -0.81 20.39
CA GLU A 326 -12.49 -0.59 19.04
C GLU A 326 -13.88 0.03 19.09
N GLY A 327 -14.22 0.78 18.03
CA GLY A 327 -15.53 1.37 17.87
C GLY A 327 -16.00 2.16 19.09
N ASN A 328 -17.23 1.92 19.52
CA ASN A 328 -17.86 2.60 20.66
C ASN A 328 -17.28 2.27 22.04
N GLY A 329 -16.32 1.36 22.14
CA GLY A 329 -15.48 1.19 23.32
C GLY A 329 -14.02 1.41 23.02
N SER A 330 -13.72 2.29 22.07
CA SER A 330 -12.38 2.78 21.84
C SER A 330 -12.13 4.13 22.53
N ARG A 331 -10.86 4.37 22.83
CA ARG A 331 -10.33 5.69 23.18
C ARG A 331 -9.02 5.89 22.44
N SER A 332 -8.82 7.09 21.89
CA SER A 332 -7.60 7.45 21.17
C SER A 332 -6.83 8.57 21.85
N TRP A 333 -5.52 8.57 21.64
CA TRP A 333 -4.58 9.59 22.08
C TRP A 333 -3.53 9.82 20.98
N PHE A 334 -3.03 11.05 20.88
CA PHE A 334 -1.83 11.30 20.08
C PHE A 334 -0.63 10.56 20.68
N VAL A 335 0.27 10.08 19.82
CA VAL A 335 1.49 9.35 20.22
C VAL A 335 2.38 10.17 21.18
N ASP A 336 2.34 11.50 21.10
CA ASP A 336 3.09 12.39 21.98
C ASP A 336 2.36 12.74 23.29
N GLU A 337 1.09 12.34 23.44
CA GLU A 337 0.22 12.65 24.58
C GLU A 337 -0.37 11.38 25.23
N LEU A 338 0.42 10.30 25.31
CA LEU A 338 -0.06 9.01 25.81
C LEU A 338 -0.37 9.03 27.31
N PRO A 339 -1.49 8.42 27.74
CA PRO A 339 -1.84 8.31 29.15
C PRO A 339 -0.93 7.31 29.88
N SER A 340 -0.76 7.50 31.18
CA SER A 340 -0.30 6.41 32.05
C SER A 340 -1.36 5.29 32.08
N PRO A 341 -0.99 4.00 32.10
CA PRO A 341 -1.94 2.90 32.26
C PRO A 341 -2.92 3.06 33.43
N ASP A 342 -2.52 3.73 34.52
CA ASP A 342 -3.35 3.91 35.72
C ASP A 342 -4.57 4.83 35.50
N VAL A 343 -4.53 5.70 34.49
CA VAL A 343 -5.61 6.65 34.20
C VAL A 343 -6.48 6.21 33.02
N VAL A 344 -6.13 5.12 32.35
CA VAL A 344 -6.92 4.57 31.24
C VAL A 344 -8.24 4.01 31.81
N PRO A 345 -9.39 4.35 31.21
CA PRO A 345 -10.69 3.87 31.67
C PRO A 345 -10.95 2.43 31.19
N TRP A 346 -10.14 1.46 31.63
CA TRP A 346 -10.14 0.07 31.13
C TRP A 346 -11.52 -0.59 31.09
N LYS A 347 -12.42 -0.25 32.02
CA LYS A 347 -13.77 -0.82 32.11
C LYS A 347 -14.74 -0.32 31.03
N GLU A 348 -14.44 0.80 30.40
CA GLU A 348 -15.24 1.36 29.30
C GLU A 348 -14.77 0.83 27.93
N LEU A 349 -13.61 0.17 27.89
CA LEU A 349 -13.01 -0.31 26.65
C LEU A 349 -13.44 -1.74 26.33
N HIS A 350 -13.70 -2.01 25.05
CA HIS A 350 -14.00 -3.35 24.56
C HIS A 350 -13.72 -3.45 23.05
N ALA A 351 -13.55 -4.67 22.56
CA ALA A 351 -13.58 -4.97 21.12
C ALA A 351 -15.01 -4.88 20.57
N ILE A 352 -15.12 -4.81 19.24
CA ILE A 352 -16.40 -4.95 18.53
C ILE A 352 -16.32 -6.12 17.54
N PRO A 353 -17.45 -6.75 17.18
CA PRO A 353 -17.51 -7.75 16.13
C PRO A 353 -16.80 -7.28 14.84
N THR A 354 -15.75 -7.99 14.45
CA THR A 354 -14.87 -7.60 13.35
C THR A 354 -14.68 -8.73 12.35
N ALA A 355 -14.81 -8.42 11.06
CA ALA A 355 -14.54 -9.36 9.97
C ALA A 355 -13.45 -8.86 9.02
N LEU A 356 -12.53 -9.76 8.65
CA LEU A 356 -11.54 -9.55 7.59
C LEU A 356 -12.00 -10.18 6.27
N VAL A 357 -11.93 -9.44 5.18
CA VAL A 357 -12.29 -9.94 3.84
C VAL A 357 -11.09 -9.83 2.92
N THR A 358 -10.62 -10.97 2.39
CA THR A 358 -9.58 -11.02 1.37
C THR A 358 -9.91 -12.01 0.26
N GLY A 359 -9.11 -12.01 -0.80
CA GLY A 359 -9.35 -12.77 -2.03
C GLY A 359 -8.76 -12.07 -3.26
N SER A 360 -8.69 -12.75 -4.40
CA SER A 360 -8.37 -12.09 -5.66
C SER A 360 -9.58 -11.28 -6.13
N ASN A 361 -10.74 -11.91 -6.26
CA ASN A 361 -11.99 -11.29 -6.71
C ASN A 361 -13.10 -11.35 -5.64
N GLY A 362 -14.07 -10.43 -5.69
CA GLY A 362 -15.27 -10.46 -4.82
C GLY A 362 -15.12 -9.82 -3.43
N LYS A 363 -13.95 -9.28 -3.09
CA LYS A 363 -13.68 -8.64 -1.78
C LYS A 363 -14.65 -7.50 -1.46
N THR A 364 -14.68 -6.45 -2.29
CA THR A 364 -15.50 -5.26 -2.08
C THR A 364 -16.99 -5.60 -1.97
N THR A 365 -17.49 -6.50 -2.83
CA THR A 365 -18.88 -6.96 -2.79
C THR A 365 -19.19 -7.71 -1.49
N THR A 366 -18.29 -8.58 -1.04
CA THR A 366 -18.42 -9.31 0.23
C THR A 366 -18.41 -8.36 1.42
N VAL A 367 -17.51 -7.36 1.45
CA VAL A 367 -17.47 -6.33 2.49
C VAL A 367 -18.79 -5.55 2.58
N ARG A 368 -19.28 -5.04 1.45
CA ARG A 368 -20.52 -4.25 1.42
C ARG A 368 -21.74 -5.08 1.79
N LEU A 369 -21.77 -6.34 1.36
CA LEU A 369 -22.84 -7.25 1.70
C LEU A 369 -22.86 -7.56 3.20
N LEU A 370 -21.70 -7.87 3.80
CA LEU A 370 -21.58 -8.05 5.24
C LEU A 370 -21.97 -6.79 6.02
N ALA A 371 -21.54 -5.62 5.56
CA ALA A 371 -21.94 -4.35 6.15
C ALA A 371 -23.46 -4.08 6.02
N ALA A 372 -24.11 -4.60 4.98
CA ALA A 372 -25.57 -4.58 4.88
C ALA A 372 -26.23 -5.56 5.87
N MET A 373 -25.67 -6.75 6.07
CA MET A 373 -26.15 -7.75 7.03
C MET A 373 -26.07 -7.24 8.48
N THR A 374 -24.93 -6.67 8.88
CA THR A 374 -24.75 -6.14 10.24
C THR A 374 -25.60 -4.89 10.51
N ARG A 375 -25.80 -4.02 9.51
CA ARG A 375 -26.77 -2.91 9.63
C ARG A 375 -28.20 -3.42 9.72
N ALA A 376 -28.58 -4.44 8.94
CA ALA A 376 -29.89 -5.06 9.04
C ALA A 376 -30.13 -5.75 10.39
N HIS A 377 -29.05 -6.22 11.05
CA HIS A 377 -29.10 -6.70 12.43
C HIS A 377 -29.36 -5.60 13.45
N GLY A 378 -29.05 -4.34 13.10
CA GLY A 378 -29.23 -3.17 13.97
C GLY A 378 -27.92 -2.61 14.54
N TRP A 379 -26.77 -3.11 14.09
CA TRP A 379 -25.48 -2.55 14.48
C TRP A 379 -25.07 -1.37 13.62
N ARG A 380 -24.54 -0.36 14.28
CA ARG A 380 -23.88 0.76 13.62
C ARG A 380 -22.56 0.28 13.04
N THR A 381 -22.44 0.19 11.73
CA THR A 381 -21.33 -0.53 11.09
C THR A 381 -20.37 0.42 10.40
N ALA A 382 -19.08 0.27 10.71
CA ALA A 382 -17.99 0.82 9.92
C ALA A 382 -17.45 -0.23 8.94
N HIS A 383 -16.98 0.19 7.76
CA HIS A 383 -16.27 -0.71 6.86
C HIS A 383 -15.24 0.01 6.02
N SER A 384 -14.18 -0.70 5.61
CA SER A 384 -13.15 -0.20 4.70
C SER A 384 -13.07 -1.09 3.47
N CYS A 385 -12.93 -0.48 2.29
CA CYS A 385 -12.82 -1.20 1.01
C CYS A 385 -12.01 -0.41 0.00
N THR A 386 -11.89 -0.93 -1.23
CA THR A 386 -11.17 -0.27 -2.34
C THR A 386 -11.69 1.14 -2.68
N ASP A 387 -12.92 1.48 -2.28
CA ASP A 387 -13.55 2.76 -2.64
C ASP A 387 -13.60 3.77 -1.48
N GLY A 388 -13.22 3.37 -0.27
CA GLY A 388 -13.24 4.28 0.87
C GLY A 388 -13.41 3.60 2.22
N VAL A 389 -13.47 4.44 3.25
CA VAL A 389 -13.94 4.09 4.58
C VAL A 389 -15.33 4.66 4.77
N TYR A 390 -16.24 3.88 5.31
CA TYR A 390 -17.65 4.23 5.43
C TYR A 390 -18.15 3.94 6.84
N PHE A 391 -19.13 4.73 7.28
CA PHE A 391 -19.87 4.51 8.51
C PHE A 391 -21.36 4.68 8.24
N GLU A 392 -22.17 3.68 8.59
CA GLU A 392 -23.62 3.66 8.31
C GLU A 392 -23.98 3.84 6.83
N GLY A 393 -23.06 3.45 5.93
CA GLY A 393 -23.20 3.62 4.49
C GLY A 393 -22.83 5.01 3.96
N LEU A 394 -22.40 5.93 4.83
CA LEU A 394 -21.89 7.24 4.44
C LEU A 394 -20.36 7.22 4.36
N PRO A 395 -19.73 7.83 3.34
CA PRO A 395 -18.28 7.89 3.25
C PRO A 395 -17.71 8.78 4.36
N LEU A 396 -16.72 8.26 5.09
CA LEU A 396 -15.85 9.03 5.99
C LEU A 396 -14.65 9.58 5.22
N GLU A 397 -14.02 8.73 4.42
CA GLU A 397 -12.88 9.05 3.56
C GLU A 397 -13.03 8.32 2.22
N ALA A 398 -12.65 8.98 1.13
CA ALA A 398 -12.71 8.43 -0.22
C ALA A 398 -11.30 8.11 -0.72
N GLY A 399 -11.14 6.96 -1.39
CA GLY A 399 -9.85 6.48 -1.92
C GLY A 399 -9.66 4.97 -1.71
N ASP A 400 -8.51 4.43 -2.11
CA ASP A 400 -8.20 3.02 -1.85
C ASP A 400 -7.77 2.80 -0.38
N PHE A 401 -8.74 2.34 0.42
CA PHE A 401 -8.59 2.05 1.85
C PHE A 401 -8.65 0.54 2.13
N SER A 402 -8.23 -0.29 1.18
CA SER A 402 -8.16 -1.76 1.33
C SER A 402 -6.93 -2.27 2.13
N GLY A 403 -6.16 -1.35 2.74
CA GLY A 403 -4.98 -1.65 3.55
C GLY A 403 -5.14 -1.23 5.03
N PRO A 404 -4.06 -1.33 5.83
CA PRO A 404 -4.15 -1.11 7.27
C PRO A 404 -4.62 0.26 7.72
N THR A 405 -4.36 1.31 6.95
CA THR A 405 -4.87 2.66 7.23
C THR A 405 -6.40 2.67 7.26
N GLY A 406 -7.05 2.14 6.23
CA GLY A 406 -8.52 2.09 6.15
C GLY A 406 -9.15 1.25 7.25
N ALA A 407 -8.51 0.12 7.56
CA ALA A 407 -8.93 -0.72 8.67
C ALA A 407 -8.87 0.02 10.01
N ARG A 408 -7.79 0.73 10.31
CA ARG A 408 -7.66 1.53 11.54
C ARG A 408 -8.68 2.67 11.58
N THR A 409 -8.88 3.40 10.49
CA THR A 409 -9.90 4.46 10.43
C THR A 409 -11.30 3.92 10.73
N ALA A 410 -11.66 2.76 10.17
CA ALA A 410 -12.94 2.10 10.46
C ALA A 410 -13.07 1.68 11.93
N LEU A 411 -12.01 1.08 12.51
CA LEU A 411 -12.00 0.64 13.91
C LEU A 411 -11.97 1.81 14.91
N ARG A 412 -11.41 2.96 14.52
CA ARG A 412 -11.39 4.19 15.33
C ARG A 412 -12.69 4.97 15.31
N GLN A 413 -13.64 4.61 14.44
CA GLN A 413 -14.94 5.26 14.45
C GLN A 413 -15.67 4.93 15.76
N ASN A 414 -15.58 5.85 16.72
CA ASN A 414 -16.06 5.73 18.10
C ASN A 414 -17.57 5.52 18.29
N GLN A 415 -18.33 5.39 17.20
CA GLN A 415 -19.75 5.06 17.20
C GLN A 415 -20.05 3.71 16.56
N ALA A 416 -19.03 3.03 16.00
CA ALA A 416 -19.17 1.72 15.40
C ALA A 416 -19.38 0.64 16.47
N GLN A 417 -20.26 -0.30 16.15
CA GLN A 417 -20.59 -1.50 16.94
C GLN A 417 -20.20 -2.76 16.18
N ALA A 418 -19.78 -2.65 14.92
CA ALA A 418 -19.18 -3.72 14.12
C ALA A 418 -18.26 -3.11 13.04
N ALA A 419 -17.24 -3.84 12.62
CA ALA A 419 -16.31 -3.42 11.58
C ALA A 419 -16.09 -4.52 10.52
N ILE A 420 -16.24 -4.17 9.23
CA ILE A 420 -15.98 -5.09 8.11
C ILE A 420 -14.83 -4.55 7.26
N LEU A 421 -13.73 -5.29 7.17
CA LEU A 421 -12.46 -4.73 6.72
C LEU A 421 -11.94 -5.47 5.49
N GLU A 422 -11.91 -4.80 4.35
CA GLU A 422 -11.18 -5.32 3.19
C GLU A 422 -9.68 -5.33 3.50
N THR A 423 -9.04 -6.47 3.26
CA THR A 423 -7.60 -6.65 3.44
C THR A 423 -6.97 -7.11 2.12
N ALA A 424 -6.43 -6.16 1.36
CA ALA A 424 -5.78 -6.43 0.10
C ALA A 424 -4.35 -6.96 0.26
N ARG A 425 -3.91 -7.71 -0.75
CA ARG A 425 -2.56 -8.29 -0.87
C ARG A 425 -1.46 -7.23 -0.67
N GLY A 426 -1.61 -6.06 -1.30
CA GLY A 426 -0.64 -4.96 -1.18
C GLY A 426 -0.52 -4.41 0.24
N GLY A 427 -1.60 -4.40 1.03
CA GLY A 427 -1.55 -4.02 2.44
C GLY A 427 -0.82 -5.06 3.29
N MET A 428 -1.18 -6.34 3.13
CA MET A 428 -0.57 -7.45 3.87
C MET A 428 0.94 -7.56 3.63
N LEU A 429 1.38 -7.40 2.39
CA LEU A 429 2.80 -7.50 2.05
C LEU A 429 3.61 -6.30 2.52
N ARG A 430 3.05 -5.09 2.47
CA ARG A 430 3.76 -3.87 2.86
C ARG A 430 3.84 -3.65 4.35
N ARG A 431 2.76 -3.96 5.07
CA ARG A 431 2.58 -3.56 6.49
C ARG A 431 2.07 -4.68 7.40
N GLY A 432 1.60 -5.80 6.86
CA GLY A 432 0.88 -6.84 7.61
C GLY A 432 -0.59 -6.50 7.85
N LEU A 433 -1.25 -7.25 8.73
CA LEU A 433 -2.61 -7.02 9.19
C LEU A 433 -2.68 -5.79 10.10
N ALA A 434 -3.83 -5.12 10.08
CA ALA A 434 -4.08 -3.93 10.90
C ALA A 434 -4.41 -4.25 12.37
N LEU A 435 -4.92 -5.46 12.61
CA LEU A 435 -5.40 -5.96 13.90
C LEU A 435 -4.77 -7.32 14.22
N ALA A 436 -4.72 -7.62 15.51
CA ALA A 436 -4.21 -8.88 16.03
C ALA A 436 -5.29 -9.98 16.13
N HIS A 437 -6.57 -9.61 16.25
CA HIS A 437 -7.68 -10.53 16.43
C HIS A 437 -8.93 -10.08 15.65
N ALA A 438 -9.64 -11.02 15.02
CA ALA A 438 -10.95 -10.85 14.40
C ALA A 438 -11.85 -12.03 14.73
N ASP A 439 -13.15 -11.78 14.89
CA ASP A 439 -14.16 -12.82 15.09
C ASP A 439 -14.35 -13.69 13.84
N ALA A 440 -14.16 -13.11 12.65
CA ALA A 440 -14.26 -13.84 11.41
C ALA A 440 -13.29 -13.34 10.34
N ALA A 441 -12.87 -14.24 9.45
CA ALA A 441 -12.16 -13.88 8.23
C ALA A 441 -12.66 -14.71 7.05
N ILE A 442 -12.55 -14.19 5.84
CA ILE A 442 -12.85 -14.94 4.62
C ILE A 442 -11.77 -14.75 3.55
N VAL A 443 -11.42 -15.85 2.88
CA VAL A 443 -10.68 -15.83 1.61
C VAL A 443 -11.63 -16.29 0.51
N THR A 444 -12.05 -15.36 -0.36
CA THR A 444 -13.10 -15.63 -1.37
C THR A 444 -12.62 -16.56 -2.49
N ASN A 445 -11.40 -16.35 -3.00
CA ASN A 445 -10.75 -17.13 -4.04
C ASN A 445 -9.28 -16.69 -4.23
N ILE A 446 -8.52 -17.53 -4.93
CA ILE A 446 -7.17 -17.31 -5.43
C ILE A 446 -7.20 -17.36 -6.96
N ALA A 447 -6.95 -16.22 -7.58
CA ALA A 447 -6.84 -16.05 -9.02
C ALA A 447 -5.56 -15.27 -9.36
N ALA A 448 -5.03 -15.47 -10.56
CA ALA A 448 -3.80 -14.84 -11.03
C ALA A 448 -3.97 -13.31 -11.05
N ASP A 449 -3.18 -12.63 -10.23
CA ASP A 449 -3.22 -11.18 -10.08
C ASP A 449 -1.96 -10.69 -9.34
N HIS A 450 -1.38 -9.57 -9.79
CA HIS A 450 -0.18 -8.96 -9.18
C HIS A 450 1.03 -9.91 -9.03
N PHE A 451 1.39 -10.67 -10.07
CA PHE A 451 2.63 -11.44 -10.07
C PHE A 451 3.87 -10.55 -10.23
N GLY A 452 5.00 -11.05 -9.74
CA GLY A 452 6.31 -10.42 -9.86
C GLY A 452 6.72 -9.57 -8.65
N GLU A 453 5.79 -8.94 -7.93
CA GLU A 453 6.11 -8.08 -6.78
C GLU A 453 6.28 -8.87 -5.46
N TYR A 454 7.21 -8.47 -4.60
CA TYR A 454 7.40 -9.04 -3.24
C TYR A 454 7.56 -10.56 -3.19
N GLY A 455 8.20 -11.11 -4.22
CA GLY A 455 8.45 -12.55 -4.33
C GLY A 455 7.20 -13.40 -4.47
N ILE A 456 6.11 -12.86 -5.04
CA ILE A 456 4.90 -13.61 -5.37
C ILE A 456 4.90 -13.91 -6.86
N HIS A 457 5.03 -15.17 -7.23
CA HIS A 457 5.19 -15.57 -8.64
C HIS A 457 4.17 -16.58 -9.14
N ASP A 458 3.39 -17.17 -8.24
CA ASP A 458 2.37 -18.15 -8.56
C ASP A 458 1.18 -18.05 -7.59
N LEU A 459 0.20 -18.94 -7.82
CA LEU A 459 -1.01 -18.99 -7.00
C LEU A 459 -0.74 -19.48 -5.58
N ASP A 460 0.27 -20.35 -5.37
CA ASP A 460 0.58 -20.88 -4.04
C ASP A 460 1.22 -19.79 -3.15
N ASP A 461 2.09 -18.95 -3.72
CA ASP A 461 2.62 -17.75 -3.07
C ASP A 461 1.49 -16.77 -2.73
N LEU A 462 0.58 -16.52 -3.69
CA LEU A 462 -0.53 -15.60 -3.50
C LEU A 462 -1.50 -16.08 -2.40
N ALA A 463 -1.79 -17.38 -2.36
CA ALA A 463 -2.59 -18.00 -1.31
C ALA A 463 -1.91 -17.87 0.06
N SER A 464 -0.59 -18.06 0.14
CA SER A 464 0.17 -17.91 1.39
C SER A 464 0.04 -16.49 1.96
N VAL A 465 0.03 -15.47 1.10
CA VAL A 465 -0.21 -14.07 1.52
C VAL A 465 -1.63 -13.88 2.03
N LYS A 466 -2.64 -14.38 1.31
CA LYS A 466 -4.04 -14.17 1.71
C LYS A 466 -4.41 -14.95 2.96
N LEU A 467 -3.81 -16.12 3.18
CA LEU A 467 -3.99 -16.92 4.40
C LEU A 467 -3.31 -16.32 5.64
N VAL A 468 -2.58 -15.19 5.52
CA VAL A 468 -2.10 -14.43 6.69
C VAL A 468 -3.26 -14.03 7.62
N VAL A 469 -4.47 -13.80 7.08
CA VAL A 469 -5.67 -13.51 7.89
C VAL A 469 -5.98 -14.61 8.92
N ALA A 470 -5.54 -15.85 8.69
CA ALA A 470 -5.66 -16.94 9.67
C ALA A 470 -4.96 -16.64 11.00
N ARG A 471 -3.95 -15.75 11.01
CA ARG A 471 -3.22 -15.34 12.21
C ARG A 471 -4.02 -14.41 13.12
N ALA A 472 -5.11 -13.84 12.62
CA ALA A 472 -6.03 -13.03 13.41
C ALA A 472 -7.21 -13.85 13.97
N ILE A 473 -7.31 -15.15 13.66
CA ILE A 473 -8.42 -16.00 14.11
C ILE A 473 -7.95 -16.88 15.26
N ASP A 474 -8.60 -16.75 16.42
CA ASP A 474 -8.35 -17.58 17.60
C ASP A 474 -9.30 -18.78 17.67
N ALA A 475 -9.48 -19.37 18.86
CA ALA A 475 -10.31 -20.54 19.05
C ALA A 475 -11.82 -20.27 18.96
N ASP A 476 -12.25 -19.02 19.18
CA ASP A 476 -13.66 -18.61 19.17
C ASP A 476 -14.05 -17.96 17.83
N GLY A 477 -13.07 -17.51 17.04
CA GLY A 477 -13.30 -17.00 15.69
C GLY A 477 -13.46 -18.06 14.59
N LEU A 478 -13.75 -17.62 13.36
CA LEU A 478 -13.92 -18.51 12.20
C LEU A 478 -13.21 -17.99 10.95
N LEU A 479 -12.36 -18.83 10.34
CA LEU A 479 -11.85 -18.59 8.98
C LEU A 479 -12.70 -19.33 7.95
N VAL A 480 -13.33 -18.59 7.05
CA VAL A 480 -14.18 -19.09 5.97
C VAL A 480 -13.37 -19.20 4.67
N LEU A 481 -13.35 -20.39 4.08
CA LEU A 481 -12.61 -20.70 2.85
C LEU A 481 -13.53 -21.24 1.76
N ASN A 482 -13.16 -20.95 0.50
CA ASN A 482 -13.82 -21.49 -0.67
C ASN A 482 -13.34 -22.92 -0.95
N ALA A 483 -14.24 -23.89 -0.93
CA ALA A 483 -13.94 -25.29 -1.25
C ALA A 483 -13.95 -25.59 -2.76
N ASP A 484 -14.43 -24.68 -3.61
CA ASP A 484 -14.26 -24.78 -5.06
C ASP A 484 -12.85 -24.36 -5.50
N ASP A 485 -12.09 -23.71 -4.61
CA ASP A 485 -10.72 -23.28 -4.87
C ASP A 485 -9.71 -24.38 -4.48
N PRO A 486 -9.03 -25.01 -5.45
CA PRO A 486 -8.11 -26.11 -5.18
C PRO A 486 -6.86 -25.66 -4.41
N VAL A 487 -6.44 -24.40 -4.52
CA VAL A 487 -5.25 -23.89 -3.82
C VAL A 487 -5.58 -23.72 -2.34
N LEU A 488 -6.73 -23.11 -2.02
CA LEU A 488 -7.20 -22.99 -0.63
C LEU A 488 -7.43 -24.34 0.03
N LEU A 489 -8.06 -25.29 -0.67
CA LEU A 489 -8.23 -26.65 -0.17
C LEU A 489 -6.89 -27.29 0.21
N ARG A 490 -5.89 -27.24 -0.68
CA ARG A 490 -4.55 -27.81 -0.39
C ARG A 490 -3.87 -27.13 0.78
N GLN A 491 -3.82 -25.79 0.79
CA GLN A 491 -3.05 -25.04 1.79
C GLN A 491 -3.72 -25.01 3.17
N SER A 492 -5.04 -25.23 3.23
CA SER A 492 -5.79 -25.29 4.50
C SER A 492 -5.28 -26.34 5.49
N ALA A 493 -4.63 -27.42 5.00
CA ALA A 493 -4.10 -28.49 5.84
C ALA A 493 -3.03 -28.00 6.85
N SER A 494 -2.38 -26.86 6.56
CA SER A 494 -1.39 -26.24 7.44
C SER A 494 -1.99 -25.34 8.52
N LEU A 495 -3.26 -24.96 8.37
CA LEU A 495 -3.94 -24.02 9.27
C LEU A 495 -4.36 -24.70 10.57
N ARG A 496 -4.38 -23.90 11.64
CA ARG A 496 -4.69 -24.36 13.00
C ARG A 496 -5.91 -23.68 13.62
N CYS A 497 -6.43 -22.61 13.02
CA CYS A 497 -7.64 -21.94 13.47
C CYS A 497 -8.91 -22.71 13.05
N PRO A 498 -10.06 -22.44 13.68
CA PRO A 498 -11.35 -22.99 13.26
C PRO A 498 -11.69 -22.60 11.80
N LEU A 499 -12.19 -23.57 11.03
CA LEU A 499 -12.49 -23.42 9.60
C LEU A 499 -13.98 -23.62 9.31
N GLY A 500 -14.53 -22.75 8.45
CA GLY A 500 -15.82 -22.90 7.78
C GLY A 500 -15.63 -22.95 6.27
N TRP A 501 -16.53 -23.63 5.55
CA TRP A 501 -16.35 -23.90 4.12
C TRP A 501 -17.57 -23.55 3.30
N PHE A 502 -17.40 -22.78 2.23
CA PHE A 502 -18.46 -22.59 1.24
C PHE A 502 -18.09 -23.22 -0.10
N ALA A 503 -19.09 -23.61 -0.87
CA ALA A 503 -18.96 -24.05 -2.25
C ALA A 503 -20.25 -23.72 -3.02
N LEU A 504 -20.22 -23.83 -4.34
CA LEU A 504 -21.41 -23.74 -5.17
C LEU A 504 -22.37 -24.91 -4.89
N ASP A 505 -21.86 -26.13 -4.69
CA ASP A 505 -22.65 -27.32 -4.41
C ASP A 505 -22.66 -27.64 -2.90
N PHE A 506 -23.82 -27.55 -2.26
CA PHE A 506 -23.99 -27.87 -0.84
C PHE A 506 -23.81 -29.38 -0.52
N ASP A 507 -23.95 -30.22 -1.54
CA ASP A 507 -23.77 -31.68 -1.49
C ASP A 507 -22.36 -32.13 -1.89
N LEU A 508 -21.44 -31.19 -2.17
CA LEU A 508 -20.04 -31.50 -2.45
C LEU A 508 -19.51 -32.45 -1.35
N PRO A 509 -18.97 -33.63 -1.69
CA PRO A 509 -18.57 -34.63 -0.69
C PRO A 509 -17.62 -34.09 0.38
N PHE A 510 -16.76 -33.15 -0.02
CA PHE A 510 -15.91 -32.43 0.92
C PHE A 510 -16.72 -31.66 1.97
N LEU A 511 -17.65 -30.78 1.57
CA LEU A 511 -18.55 -30.05 2.49
C LEU A 511 -19.35 -30.99 3.39
N ALA A 512 -19.92 -32.06 2.83
CA ALA A 512 -20.64 -33.05 3.61
C ALA A 512 -19.76 -33.67 4.72
N SER A 513 -18.48 -33.95 4.42
CA SER A 513 -17.52 -34.45 5.42
C SER A 513 -17.19 -33.40 6.49
N GLN A 514 -17.07 -32.11 6.12
CA GLN A 514 -16.79 -31.03 7.06
C GLN A 514 -17.97 -30.82 8.01
N ARG A 515 -19.20 -30.81 7.48
CA ARG A 515 -20.43 -30.72 8.25
C ARG A 515 -20.61 -31.91 9.19
N ALA A 516 -20.30 -33.13 8.75
CA ALA A 516 -20.29 -34.32 9.62
C ALA A 516 -19.26 -34.22 10.77
N ALA A 517 -18.17 -33.48 10.56
CA ALA A 517 -17.19 -33.15 11.58
C ALA A 517 -17.58 -31.92 12.44
N GLY A 518 -18.82 -31.42 12.30
CA GLY A 518 -19.35 -30.27 13.04
C GLY A 518 -18.84 -28.90 12.56
N ARG A 519 -18.19 -28.83 11.39
CA ARG A 519 -17.68 -27.57 10.84
C ARG A 519 -18.76 -26.84 10.04
N PRO A 520 -18.87 -25.51 10.15
CA PRO A 520 -19.83 -24.73 9.38
C PRO A 520 -19.66 -24.88 7.87
N THR A 521 -20.76 -24.98 7.13
CA THR A 521 -20.76 -25.06 5.67
C THR A 521 -21.87 -24.25 5.01
N CYS A 522 -21.67 -23.76 3.78
CA CYS A 522 -22.70 -23.06 3.02
C CYS A 522 -22.59 -23.36 1.51
N GLY A 523 -23.70 -23.41 0.80
CA GLY A 523 -23.72 -23.71 -0.63
C GLY A 523 -25.12 -23.90 -1.19
N VAL A 524 -25.23 -24.25 -2.47
CA VAL A 524 -26.54 -24.35 -3.15
C VAL A 524 -26.98 -25.81 -3.27
N ARG A 525 -28.25 -26.07 -2.92
CA ARG A 525 -28.95 -27.33 -3.22
C ARG A 525 -30.28 -27.01 -3.87
N ALA A 526 -30.56 -27.61 -5.02
CA ALA A 526 -31.82 -27.42 -5.75
C ALA A 526 -32.22 -25.93 -5.94
N GLY A 527 -31.25 -25.08 -6.28
CA GLY A 527 -31.46 -23.64 -6.51
C GLY A 527 -31.63 -22.78 -5.25
N ARG A 528 -31.49 -23.37 -4.06
CA ARG A 528 -31.63 -22.68 -2.78
C ARG A 528 -30.30 -22.62 -2.04
N LEU A 529 -29.99 -21.48 -1.43
CA LEU A 529 -28.78 -21.30 -0.64
C LEU A 529 -29.03 -21.86 0.77
N LEU A 530 -28.25 -22.87 1.14
CA LEU A 530 -28.34 -23.53 2.44
C LEU A 530 -27.07 -23.23 3.26
N LEU A 531 -27.29 -22.94 4.53
CA LEU A 531 -26.26 -22.71 5.54
C LEU A 531 -26.40 -23.79 6.60
N ASP A 532 -25.31 -24.46 6.97
CA ASP A 532 -25.21 -25.29 8.17
C ASP A 532 -24.21 -24.65 9.12
N PHE A 533 -24.68 -24.29 10.31
CA PHE A 533 -23.85 -23.69 11.35
C PHE A 533 -24.17 -24.35 12.68
N ASN A 534 -23.15 -24.86 13.39
CA ASN A 534 -23.30 -25.60 14.64
C ASN A 534 -24.33 -26.75 14.55
N GLY A 535 -24.39 -27.45 13.41
CA GLY A 535 -25.30 -28.58 13.17
C GLY A 535 -26.77 -28.19 12.94
N THR A 536 -27.06 -26.89 12.82
CA THR A 536 -28.38 -26.39 12.44
C THR A 536 -28.35 -25.91 10.99
N GLN A 537 -29.24 -26.48 10.17
CA GLN A 537 -29.37 -26.09 8.77
C GLN A 537 -30.44 -25.01 8.62
N HIS A 538 -30.09 -23.92 7.95
CA HIS A 538 -30.95 -22.80 7.58
C HIS A 538 -31.07 -22.71 6.05
N ASP A 539 -32.27 -22.39 5.59
CA ASP A 539 -32.56 -22.09 4.19
C ASP A 539 -32.62 -20.57 4.03
N LEU A 540 -31.65 -20.01 3.31
CA LEU A 540 -31.48 -18.56 3.15
C LEU A 540 -32.25 -18.00 1.96
N GLY A 541 -32.93 -18.85 1.17
CA GLY A 541 -33.75 -18.43 0.05
C GLY A 541 -33.31 -18.98 -1.30
N GLU A 542 -34.10 -18.66 -2.33
CA GLU A 542 -33.84 -19.06 -3.71
C GLU A 542 -32.79 -18.14 -4.35
N VAL A 543 -31.70 -18.73 -4.83
CA VAL A 543 -30.56 -18.03 -5.41
C VAL A 543 -30.99 -17.15 -6.59
N ALA A 544 -31.91 -17.62 -7.41
CA ALA A 544 -32.41 -16.89 -8.58
C ALA A 544 -33.19 -15.61 -8.22
N THR A 545 -33.65 -15.47 -6.98
CA THR A 545 -34.36 -14.28 -6.51
C THR A 545 -33.43 -13.22 -5.90
N MET A 546 -32.19 -13.60 -5.58
CA MET A 546 -31.20 -12.71 -4.97
C MET A 546 -30.60 -11.80 -6.05
N PRO A 547 -30.65 -10.46 -5.90
CA PRO A 547 -30.28 -9.54 -6.98
C PRO A 547 -28.84 -9.72 -7.50
N LEU A 548 -27.88 -9.92 -6.60
CA LEU A 548 -26.46 -10.09 -6.95
C LEU A 548 -26.19 -11.29 -7.88
N THR A 549 -27.07 -12.28 -7.91
CA THR A 549 -26.84 -13.51 -8.69
C THR A 549 -27.28 -13.36 -10.15
N LEU A 550 -27.91 -12.25 -10.53
CA LEU A 550 -28.51 -12.06 -11.86
C LEU A 550 -29.39 -13.25 -12.28
N GLN A 551 -30.32 -13.67 -11.43
CA GLN A 551 -31.16 -14.85 -11.64
C GLN A 551 -30.37 -16.16 -11.68
N GLY A 552 -29.35 -16.27 -10.82
CA GLY A 552 -28.48 -17.45 -10.70
C GLY A 552 -27.39 -17.57 -11.77
N ARG A 553 -27.19 -16.54 -12.61
CA ARG A 553 -26.18 -16.54 -13.68
C ARG A 553 -24.80 -16.08 -13.22
N ALA A 554 -24.72 -15.18 -12.25
CA ALA A 554 -23.47 -14.68 -11.70
C ALA A 554 -22.92 -15.65 -10.65
N ILE A 555 -22.31 -16.75 -11.13
CA ILE A 555 -21.80 -17.85 -10.30
C ILE A 555 -20.81 -17.34 -9.23
N TYR A 556 -19.91 -16.43 -9.59
CA TYR A 556 -18.98 -15.83 -8.64
C TYR A 556 -19.67 -15.10 -7.49
N ASN A 557 -20.83 -14.49 -7.74
CA ASN A 557 -21.63 -13.85 -6.70
C ASN A 557 -22.40 -14.84 -5.85
N ILE A 558 -22.75 -16.03 -6.37
CA ILE A 558 -23.27 -17.14 -5.56
C ILE A 558 -22.21 -17.56 -4.51
N GLY A 559 -20.94 -17.67 -4.93
CA GLY A 559 -19.84 -17.90 -4.00
C GLY A 559 -19.70 -16.78 -2.95
N ASN A 560 -19.75 -15.52 -3.37
CA ASN A 560 -19.66 -14.37 -2.46
C ASN A 560 -20.79 -14.38 -1.40
N ILE A 561 -22.04 -14.65 -1.79
CA ILE A 561 -23.16 -14.70 -0.82
C ILE A 561 -23.06 -15.91 0.12
N ALA A 562 -22.55 -17.05 -0.35
CA ALA A 562 -22.40 -18.25 0.46
C ALA A 562 -21.32 -18.06 1.53
N GLY A 563 -20.16 -17.49 1.15
CA GLY A 563 -19.10 -17.13 2.08
C GLY A 563 -19.52 -16.02 3.06
N ALA A 564 -20.19 -14.97 2.57
CA ALA A 564 -20.70 -13.89 3.41
C ALA A 564 -21.73 -14.39 4.44
N ALA A 565 -22.59 -15.35 4.10
CA ALA A 565 -23.55 -15.93 5.04
C ALA A 565 -22.85 -16.65 6.22
N LEU A 566 -21.76 -17.38 5.97
CA LEU A 566 -20.97 -18.00 7.04
C LEU A 566 -20.33 -16.94 7.94
N VAL A 567 -19.71 -15.92 7.35
CA VAL A 567 -19.08 -14.83 8.11
C VAL A 567 -20.12 -14.06 8.93
N GLY A 568 -21.27 -13.70 8.32
CA GLY A 568 -22.35 -13.01 9.03
C GLY A 568 -22.87 -13.81 10.22
N THR A 569 -23.00 -15.14 10.08
CA THR A 569 -23.42 -16.02 11.18
C THR A 569 -22.36 -16.12 12.26
N ALA A 570 -21.07 -16.19 11.89
CA ALA A 570 -19.96 -16.19 12.82
C ALA A 570 -19.86 -14.89 13.63
N LEU A 571 -20.23 -13.75 13.02
CA LEU A 571 -20.38 -12.48 13.73
C LEU A 571 -21.60 -12.44 14.66
N GLY A 572 -22.49 -13.43 14.62
CA GLY A 572 -23.72 -13.47 15.44
C GLY A 572 -24.96 -12.86 14.77
N VAL A 573 -24.94 -12.59 13.47
CA VAL A 573 -26.13 -12.16 12.72
C VAL A 573 -27.06 -13.35 12.50
N PRO A 574 -28.36 -13.28 12.89
CA PRO A 574 -29.31 -14.36 12.69
C PRO A 574 -29.52 -14.72 11.20
N ALA A 575 -29.74 -15.99 10.93
CA ALA A 575 -29.93 -16.51 9.57
C ALA A 575 -31.09 -15.82 8.82
N GLU A 576 -32.16 -15.44 9.53
CA GLU A 576 -33.31 -14.72 8.96
C GLU A 576 -32.92 -13.31 8.50
N THR A 577 -32.08 -12.62 9.28
CA THR A 577 -31.54 -11.30 8.92
C THR A 577 -30.59 -11.41 7.72
N ILE A 578 -29.76 -12.45 7.69
CA ILE A 578 -28.88 -12.76 6.55
C ILE A 578 -29.74 -12.99 5.29
N ALA A 579 -30.75 -13.85 5.36
CA ALA A 579 -31.66 -14.11 4.24
C ALA A 579 -32.35 -12.83 3.73
N LEU A 580 -32.81 -11.96 4.64
CA LEU A 580 -33.40 -10.66 4.28
C LEU A 580 -32.41 -9.74 3.56
N ALA A 581 -31.16 -9.67 4.03
CA ALA A 581 -30.12 -8.88 3.40
C ALA A 581 -29.78 -9.41 2.00
N LEU A 582 -29.62 -10.73 1.85
CA LEU A 582 -29.36 -11.39 0.56
C LEU A 582 -30.49 -11.16 -0.46
N ALA A 583 -31.74 -11.16 0.00
CA ALA A 583 -32.90 -10.93 -0.84
C ALA A 583 -33.03 -9.47 -1.31
N ARG A 584 -32.34 -8.52 -0.68
CA ARG A 584 -32.47 -7.08 -0.97
C ARG A 584 -31.25 -6.45 -1.61
N PHE A 585 -30.05 -6.86 -1.18
CA PHE A 585 -28.81 -6.22 -1.58
C PHE A 585 -28.55 -6.39 -3.08
N GLY A 586 -28.31 -5.28 -3.78
CA GLY A 586 -28.12 -5.21 -5.23
C GLY A 586 -29.39 -4.81 -5.99
N HIS A 587 -30.51 -4.54 -5.31
CA HIS A 587 -31.67 -3.89 -5.96
C HIS A 587 -31.41 -2.41 -6.28
N SER A 588 -30.60 -1.74 -5.46
CA SER A 588 -30.18 -0.37 -5.72
C SER A 588 -28.80 -0.34 -6.36
N GLN A 589 -28.61 0.50 -7.37
CA GLN A 589 -27.28 0.72 -7.96
C GLN A 589 -26.25 1.21 -6.92
N ALA A 590 -26.72 1.89 -5.86
CA ALA A 590 -25.88 2.39 -4.79
C ALA A 590 -25.42 1.31 -3.79
N ASP A 591 -25.99 0.10 -3.83
CA ASP A 591 -25.61 -0.98 -2.90
C ASP A 591 -24.20 -1.49 -3.19
N ASN A 592 -23.83 -1.59 -4.46
CA ASN A 592 -22.57 -2.17 -4.90
C ASN A 592 -21.95 -1.39 -6.09
N PRO A 593 -21.63 -0.10 -5.90
CA PRO A 593 -21.17 0.75 -7.00
C PRO A 593 -19.89 0.19 -7.65
N GLY A 594 -19.86 0.18 -8.98
CA GLY A 594 -18.76 -0.36 -9.78
C GLY A 594 -18.61 -1.86 -9.77
N ARG A 595 -19.62 -2.62 -9.34
CA ARG A 595 -19.59 -4.08 -9.23
C ARG A 595 -20.93 -4.66 -9.70
N LEU A 596 -20.96 -5.17 -10.93
CA LEU A 596 -22.11 -5.74 -11.62
C LEU A 596 -23.33 -4.81 -11.63
N GLN A 597 -23.12 -3.50 -11.82
CA GLN A 597 -24.22 -2.56 -11.96
C GLN A 597 -24.85 -2.71 -13.35
N HIS A 598 -26.18 -2.61 -13.42
CA HIS A 598 -26.92 -2.96 -14.63
C HIS A 598 -27.94 -1.90 -15.01
N TRP A 599 -27.86 -1.38 -16.23
CA TRP A 599 -28.85 -0.51 -16.84
C TRP A 599 -29.48 -1.19 -18.06
N ARG A 600 -30.77 -0.90 -18.27
CA ARG A 600 -31.54 -1.38 -19.42
C ARG A 600 -32.18 -0.21 -20.16
N PHE A 601 -31.94 -0.15 -21.47
CA PHE A 601 -32.50 0.87 -22.36
C PHE A 601 -33.25 0.20 -23.51
N GLY A 602 -34.55 -0.07 -23.35
CA GLY A 602 -35.24 -1.00 -24.26
C GLY A 602 -34.73 -2.42 -24.03
N ASP A 603 -34.21 -3.07 -25.06
CA ASP A 603 -33.57 -4.39 -24.97
C ASP A 603 -32.03 -4.31 -24.86
N LEU A 604 -31.43 -3.13 -25.08
CA LEU A 604 -30.01 -2.88 -24.79
C LEU A 604 -29.69 -3.12 -23.31
N GLN A 605 -28.66 -3.91 -23.05
CA GLN A 605 -28.12 -4.17 -21.71
C GLN A 605 -26.78 -3.48 -21.54
N VAL A 606 -26.59 -2.73 -20.45
CA VAL A 606 -25.32 -2.05 -20.14
C VAL A 606 -24.88 -2.44 -18.74
N PHE A 607 -23.68 -2.98 -18.62
CA PHE A 607 -23.07 -3.37 -17.35
C PHE A 607 -21.84 -2.51 -17.06
N VAL A 608 -21.73 -1.99 -15.84
CA VAL A 608 -20.53 -1.33 -15.33
C VAL A 608 -19.94 -2.19 -14.21
N ASP A 609 -18.64 -2.49 -14.33
CA ASP A 609 -17.93 -3.39 -13.42
C ASP A 609 -16.46 -2.94 -13.23
N TYR A 610 -15.68 -3.70 -12.46
CA TYR A 610 -14.28 -3.46 -12.12
C TYR A 610 -13.39 -4.69 -12.40
N ALA A 611 -13.90 -5.64 -13.17
CA ALA A 611 -13.13 -6.76 -13.66
C ALA A 611 -11.84 -6.26 -14.33
N HIS A 612 -10.70 -6.62 -13.73
CA HIS A 612 -9.37 -6.14 -14.11
C HIS A 612 -8.35 -7.28 -14.21
N ASN A 613 -8.77 -8.54 -14.07
CA ASN A 613 -7.94 -9.71 -14.27
C ASN A 613 -8.72 -10.75 -15.09
N PRO A 614 -8.04 -11.76 -15.68
CA PRO A 614 -8.67 -12.73 -16.58
C PRO A 614 -9.88 -13.43 -15.93
N ASP A 615 -9.70 -13.98 -14.72
CA ASP A 615 -10.78 -14.69 -14.00
C ASP A 615 -12.00 -13.81 -13.73
N GLY A 616 -11.78 -12.56 -13.31
CA GLY A 616 -12.86 -11.59 -13.04
C GLY A 616 -13.62 -11.20 -14.30
N LEU A 617 -12.91 -10.97 -15.41
CA LEU A 617 -13.53 -10.62 -16.69
C LEU A 617 -14.29 -11.81 -17.27
N GLN A 618 -13.72 -13.00 -17.21
CA GLN A 618 -14.37 -14.24 -17.65
C GLN A 618 -15.68 -14.46 -16.88
N GLY A 619 -15.63 -14.40 -15.54
CA GLY A 619 -16.83 -14.58 -14.71
C GLY A 619 -17.92 -13.55 -14.98
N LEU A 620 -17.54 -12.29 -15.24
CA LEU A 620 -18.48 -11.24 -15.65
C LEU A 620 -19.14 -11.58 -16.99
N LEU A 621 -18.35 -11.89 -18.01
CA LEU A 621 -18.82 -12.21 -19.36
C LEU A 621 -19.76 -13.42 -19.37
N GLU A 622 -19.38 -14.48 -18.66
CA GLU A 622 -20.23 -15.67 -18.48
C GLU A 622 -21.56 -15.34 -17.83
N ALA A 623 -21.57 -14.47 -16.81
CA ALA A 623 -22.79 -14.07 -16.12
C ALA A 623 -23.74 -13.26 -17.01
N VAL A 624 -23.20 -12.27 -17.72
CA VAL A 624 -24.01 -11.33 -18.51
C VAL A 624 -24.48 -11.95 -19.84
N ASP A 625 -23.70 -12.89 -20.40
CA ASP A 625 -23.96 -13.55 -21.68
C ASP A 625 -24.48 -15.01 -21.53
N ALA A 626 -24.77 -15.48 -20.31
CA ALA A 626 -25.14 -16.89 -20.04
C ALA A 626 -26.30 -17.46 -20.88
N ARG A 627 -27.19 -16.61 -21.39
CA ARG A 627 -28.36 -17.01 -22.20
C ARG A 627 -28.08 -17.01 -23.70
N GLY A 628 -26.87 -16.66 -24.11
CA GLY A 628 -26.51 -16.37 -25.49
C GLY A 628 -27.10 -15.04 -25.94
N ARG A 629 -26.24 -14.05 -26.16
CA ARG A 629 -26.62 -12.77 -26.75
C ARG A 629 -27.18 -12.97 -28.15
N THR A 630 -28.22 -12.20 -28.45
CA THR A 630 -28.79 -12.11 -29.80
C THR A 630 -28.28 -10.89 -30.56
N GLY A 631 -27.79 -9.88 -29.83
CA GLY A 631 -27.20 -8.67 -30.39
C GLY A 631 -25.67 -8.68 -30.31
N ARG A 632 -25.09 -7.52 -30.61
CA ARG A 632 -23.64 -7.32 -30.67
C ARG A 632 -23.07 -7.06 -29.28
N LEU A 633 -21.79 -7.36 -29.10
CA LEU A 633 -21.05 -7.16 -27.84
C LEU A 633 -20.01 -6.04 -27.98
N ALA A 634 -20.05 -5.05 -27.08
CA ALA A 634 -18.96 -4.11 -26.89
C ALA A 634 -18.30 -4.26 -25.52
N ILE A 635 -16.97 -4.20 -25.48
CA ILE A 635 -16.18 -4.32 -24.25
C ILE A 635 -15.23 -3.12 -24.13
N VAL A 636 -15.17 -2.48 -22.96
CA VAL A 636 -14.10 -1.53 -22.60
C VAL A 636 -13.01 -2.28 -21.84
N LEU A 637 -11.75 -2.05 -22.21
CA LEU A 637 -10.58 -2.71 -21.62
C LEU A 637 -9.49 -1.68 -21.29
N GLY A 638 -8.92 -1.83 -20.12
CA GLY A 638 -7.72 -1.12 -19.68
C GLY A 638 -7.18 -1.79 -18.42
N HIS A 639 -5.97 -1.44 -18.03
CA HIS A 639 -5.32 -2.06 -16.86
C HIS A 639 -4.35 -1.09 -16.20
N ALA A 640 -4.04 -1.29 -14.92
CA ALA A 640 -2.92 -0.63 -14.25
C ALA A 640 -1.56 -1.08 -14.81
N GLY A 641 -0.60 -0.16 -14.88
CA GLY A 641 0.71 -0.38 -15.50
C GLY A 641 1.71 -1.20 -14.69
N ASN A 642 1.44 -1.48 -13.40
CA ASN A 642 2.28 -2.34 -12.56
C ASN A 642 1.97 -3.85 -12.75
N ARG A 643 1.64 -4.24 -13.98
CA ARG A 643 1.45 -5.64 -14.38
C ARG A 643 2.55 -6.08 -15.32
N GLU A 644 2.82 -7.36 -15.36
CA GLU A 644 3.69 -7.93 -16.40
C GLU A 644 2.93 -7.93 -17.73
N ASP A 645 3.65 -7.87 -18.85
CA ASP A 645 3.00 -7.81 -20.17
C ASP A 645 2.12 -9.04 -20.43
N ASP A 646 2.48 -10.21 -19.90
CA ASP A 646 1.71 -11.43 -20.03
C ASP A 646 0.36 -11.36 -19.30
N ASP A 647 0.27 -10.64 -18.17
CA ASP A 647 -1.00 -10.38 -17.49
C ASP A 647 -1.92 -9.52 -18.37
N LEU A 648 -1.36 -8.48 -19.02
CA LEU A 648 -2.10 -7.60 -19.93
C LEU A 648 -2.63 -8.38 -21.14
N ARG A 649 -1.80 -9.27 -21.70
CA ARG A 649 -2.18 -10.18 -22.78
C ARG A 649 -3.32 -11.12 -22.35
N ALA A 650 -3.22 -11.74 -21.17
CA ALA A 650 -4.23 -12.67 -20.69
C ALA A 650 -5.63 -12.02 -20.55
N VAL A 651 -5.70 -10.77 -20.08
CA VAL A 651 -6.97 -10.03 -20.03
C VAL A 651 -7.51 -9.76 -21.44
N ALA A 652 -6.66 -9.36 -22.38
CA ALA A 652 -7.04 -9.14 -23.77
C ALA A 652 -7.55 -10.43 -24.45
N SER A 653 -6.87 -11.56 -24.24
CA SER A 653 -7.30 -12.87 -24.76
C SER A 653 -8.63 -13.33 -24.17
N THR A 654 -8.87 -13.06 -22.88
CA THR A 654 -10.16 -13.33 -22.23
C THR A 654 -11.28 -12.55 -22.93
N ALA A 655 -11.06 -11.27 -23.20
CA ALA A 655 -12.04 -10.45 -23.92
C ALA A 655 -12.26 -10.94 -25.35
N ALA A 656 -11.20 -11.32 -26.08
CA ALA A 656 -11.30 -11.85 -27.44
C ALA A 656 -12.14 -13.14 -27.52
N SER A 657 -12.05 -14.00 -26.50
CA SER A 657 -12.79 -15.26 -26.42
C SER A 657 -14.32 -15.09 -26.40
N ALA A 658 -14.80 -13.91 -25.98
CA ALA A 658 -16.22 -13.57 -26.02
C ALA A 658 -16.70 -13.17 -27.42
N HIS A 659 -15.81 -13.08 -28.41
CA HIS A 659 -16.09 -12.63 -29.78
C HIS A 659 -16.78 -11.25 -29.84
N PRO A 660 -16.14 -10.19 -29.31
CA PRO A 660 -16.72 -8.86 -29.31
C PRO A 660 -16.81 -8.26 -30.72
N ASP A 661 -17.87 -7.51 -30.98
CA ASP A 661 -18.04 -6.72 -32.20
C ASP A 661 -17.39 -5.32 -32.09
N LEU A 662 -17.02 -4.92 -30.87
CA LEU A 662 -16.31 -3.68 -30.58
C LEU A 662 -15.48 -3.81 -29.29
N VAL A 663 -14.20 -3.46 -29.35
CA VAL A 663 -13.31 -3.37 -28.19
C VAL A 663 -12.75 -1.96 -28.08
N LEU A 664 -12.95 -1.33 -26.92
CA LEU A 664 -12.38 -0.04 -26.58
C LEU A 664 -11.19 -0.21 -25.67
N LEU A 665 -10.02 0.24 -26.11
CA LEU A 665 -8.81 0.24 -25.31
C LEU A 665 -8.58 1.61 -24.70
N LYS A 666 -8.41 1.64 -23.38
CA LYS A 666 -8.18 2.86 -22.59
C LYS A 666 -6.99 2.71 -21.65
N ASP A 667 -6.52 3.83 -21.14
CA ASP A 667 -5.65 3.85 -19.98
C ASP A 667 -6.48 3.96 -18.69
N ILE A 668 -5.80 3.98 -17.54
CA ILE A 668 -6.37 4.37 -16.26
C ILE A 668 -5.52 5.54 -15.78
N ALA A 669 -6.07 6.74 -15.79
CA ALA A 669 -5.34 7.96 -15.46
C ALA A 669 -4.71 7.87 -14.06
N GLY A 670 -3.40 8.12 -13.95
CA GLY A 670 -2.66 8.04 -12.68
C GLY A 670 -2.21 6.62 -12.27
N TYR A 671 -2.50 5.61 -13.09
CA TYR A 671 -2.11 4.22 -12.87
C TYR A 671 -1.14 3.70 -13.93
N GLU A 672 -0.43 4.58 -14.64
CA GLU A 672 0.55 4.22 -15.66
C GLU A 672 1.79 3.54 -15.05
N ARG A 673 2.10 3.84 -13.78
CA ARG A 673 3.10 3.13 -12.94
C ARG A 673 4.46 2.92 -13.63
N GLY A 674 4.94 3.93 -14.33
CA GLY A 674 6.23 3.92 -15.03
C GLY A 674 6.17 3.54 -16.51
N ARG A 675 5.00 3.12 -17.02
CA ARG A 675 4.75 2.98 -18.46
C ARG A 675 4.38 4.33 -19.09
N ALA A 676 4.58 4.49 -20.39
CA ALA A 676 4.09 5.66 -21.11
C ALA A 676 2.59 5.52 -21.40
N ALA A 677 1.90 6.65 -21.56
CA ALA A 677 0.48 6.67 -21.94
C ALA A 677 0.27 5.94 -23.27
N GLY A 678 -0.70 5.02 -23.30
CA GLY A 678 -1.03 4.18 -24.44
C GLY A 678 -0.20 2.89 -24.56
N ASP A 679 0.84 2.67 -23.76
CA ASP A 679 1.64 1.43 -23.83
C ASP A 679 0.80 0.18 -23.50
N ILE A 680 -0.04 0.29 -22.45
CA ILE A 680 -0.93 -0.79 -22.02
C ILE A 680 -1.94 -1.10 -23.12
N ALA A 681 -2.58 -0.06 -23.67
CA ALA A 681 -3.48 -0.19 -24.80
C ALA A 681 -2.79 -0.81 -26.03
N ALA A 682 -1.53 -0.46 -26.31
CA ALA A 682 -0.79 -1.03 -27.43
C ALA A 682 -0.52 -2.54 -27.27
N ILE A 683 -0.15 -2.99 -26.07
CA ILE A 683 0.08 -4.41 -25.76
C ILE A 683 -1.23 -5.20 -25.90
N MET A 684 -2.31 -4.71 -25.28
CA MET A 684 -3.62 -5.35 -25.38
C MET A 684 -4.12 -5.40 -26.83
N ARG A 685 -3.91 -4.33 -27.61
CA ARG A 685 -4.25 -4.29 -29.04
C ARG A 685 -3.51 -5.36 -29.83
N ALA A 686 -2.21 -5.51 -29.61
CA ALA A 686 -1.42 -6.53 -30.30
C ALA A 686 -1.97 -7.93 -30.04
N GLN A 687 -2.28 -8.23 -28.77
CA GLN A 687 -2.85 -9.52 -28.39
C GLN A 687 -4.25 -9.76 -29.01
N LEU A 688 -5.13 -8.77 -28.98
CA LEU A 688 -6.47 -8.87 -29.61
C LEU A 688 -6.38 -9.20 -31.11
N LEU A 689 -5.42 -8.60 -31.82
CA LEU A 689 -5.18 -8.88 -33.24
C LEU A 689 -4.64 -10.30 -33.46
N GLU A 690 -3.74 -10.76 -32.60
CA GLU A 690 -3.22 -12.14 -32.62
C GLU A 690 -4.34 -13.17 -32.37
N ASP A 691 -5.28 -12.86 -31.48
CA ASP A 691 -6.44 -13.70 -31.15
C ASP A 691 -7.58 -13.57 -32.17
N GLY A 692 -7.38 -12.81 -33.25
CA GLY A 692 -8.28 -12.77 -34.41
C GLY A 692 -9.39 -11.71 -34.37
N VAL A 693 -9.34 -10.76 -33.44
CA VAL A 693 -10.25 -9.59 -33.45
C VAL A 693 -9.89 -8.68 -34.64
N SER A 694 -10.89 -8.28 -35.43
CA SER A 694 -10.62 -7.49 -36.64
C SER A 694 -10.09 -6.10 -36.29
N PRO A 695 -9.11 -5.54 -37.03
CA PRO A 695 -8.57 -4.21 -36.75
C PRO A 695 -9.61 -3.08 -36.73
N GLY A 696 -10.71 -3.22 -37.49
CA GLY A 696 -11.81 -2.26 -37.52
C GLY A 696 -12.73 -2.31 -36.30
N ASP A 697 -12.68 -3.39 -35.53
CA ASP A 697 -13.49 -3.60 -34.33
C ASP A 697 -12.74 -3.17 -33.06
N ILE A 698 -11.48 -2.73 -33.17
CA ILE A 698 -10.66 -2.25 -32.05
C ILE A 698 -10.46 -0.75 -32.18
N THR A 699 -10.89 -0.01 -31.16
CA THR A 699 -10.73 1.45 -31.07
C THR A 699 -9.94 1.81 -29.82
N THR A 700 -8.97 2.72 -29.93
CA THR A 700 -8.25 3.26 -28.78
C THR A 700 -8.79 4.64 -28.40
N CYS A 701 -9.21 4.79 -27.16
CA CYS A 701 -9.59 6.06 -26.54
C CYS A 701 -9.04 6.04 -25.11
N LEU A 702 -7.98 6.80 -24.85
CA LEU A 702 -7.24 6.69 -23.59
C LEU A 702 -8.00 7.25 -22.38
N ASP A 703 -8.88 8.22 -22.60
CA ASP A 703 -9.75 8.76 -21.56
C ASP A 703 -10.87 7.77 -21.22
N GLU A 704 -10.98 7.41 -19.95
CA GLU A 704 -11.87 6.35 -19.50
C GLU A 704 -13.37 6.72 -19.62
N VAL A 705 -13.72 8.00 -19.46
CA VAL A 705 -15.10 8.48 -19.59
C VAL A 705 -15.51 8.49 -21.07
N GLU A 706 -14.68 9.04 -21.94
CA GLU A 706 -14.93 9.05 -23.39
C GLU A 706 -14.91 7.64 -23.98
N ALA A 707 -14.04 6.75 -23.49
CA ALA A 707 -14.04 5.34 -23.88
C ALA A 707 -15.38 4.65 -23.57
N ALA A 708 -16.05 4.99 -22.47
CA ALA A 708 -17.38 4.47 -22.15
C ALA A 708 -18.51 5.07 -23.02
N ARG A 709 -18.34 6.29 -23.54
CA ARG A 709 -19.33 6.97 -24.39
C ARG A 709 -19.38 6.40 -25.81
N ILE A 710 -18.26 5.94 -26.35
CA ILE A 710 -18.17 5.35 -27.69
C ILE A 710 -19.11 4.13 -27.86
N PRO A 711 -19.07 3.08 -27.00
CA PRO A 711 -19.96 1.95 -27.13
C PRO A 711 -21.44 2.33 -26.93
N LEU A 712 -21.73 3.31 -26.06
CA LEU A 712 -23.10 3.83 -25.89
C LEU A 712 -23.63 4.50 -27.16
N ALA A 713 -22.79 5.24 -27.90
CA ALA A 713 -23.16 5.85 -29.18
C ALA A 713 -23.25 4.84 -30.34
N TRP A 714 -22.46 3.76 -30.26
CA TRP A 714 -22.44 2.67 -31.25
C TRP A 714 -23.60 1.69 -31.11
N ALA A 715 -24.17 1.59 -29.91
CA ALA A 715 -25.17 0.59 -29.55
C ALA A 715 -26.46 0.67 -30.37
N ARG A 716 -27.04 -0.50 -30.63
CA ARG A 716 -28.38 -0.72 -31.15
C ARG A 716 -29.21 -1.43 -30.10
N ASP A 717 -30.53 -1.42 -30.30
CA ASP A 717 -31.43 -2.17 -29.43
C ASP A 717 -31.10 -3.67 -29.48
N GLY A 718 -31.08 -4.32 -28.31
CA GLY A 718 -30.69 -5.72 -28.15
C GLY A 718 -29.19 -6.00 -28.04
N ASP A 719 -28.31 -5.00 -28.18
CA ASP A 719 -26.88 -5.17 -27.93
C ASP A 719 -26.55 -5.33 -26.43
N LEU A 720 -25.33 -5.79 -26.14
CA LEU A 720 -24.76 -5.93 -24.80
C LEU A 720 -23.48 -5.10 -24.69
N LEU A 721 -23.43 -4.19 -23.71
CA LEU A 721 -22.24 -3.40 -23.41
C LEU A 721 -21.68 -3.79 -22.05
N VAL A 722 -20.39 -4.11 -22.00
CA VAL A 722 -19.66 -4.46 -20.78
C VAL A 722 -18.57 -3.42 -20.57
N LEU A 723 -18.72 -2.60 -19.54
CA LEU A 723 -17.91 -1.41 -19.28
C LEU A 723 -17.11 -1.57 -17.96
N PRO A 724 -15.97 -2.27 -17.96
CA PRO A 724 -14.99 -2.20 -16.89
C PRO A 724 -14.44 -0.78 -16.71
N ILE A 725 -14.84 -0.10 -15.63
CA ILE A 725 -14.42 1.25 -15.28
C ILE A 725 -13.70 1.23 -13.92
N HIS A 726 -12.46 1.70 -13.90
CA HIS A 726 -11.50 1.49 -12.83
C HIS A 726 -11.23 2.76 -12.03
N GLU A 727 -11.06 3.91 -12.68
CA GLU A 727 -10.86 5.16 -11.97
C GLU A 727 -12.20 5.61 -11.32
N MET A 728 -12.11 6.09 -10.07
CA MET A 728 -13.28 6.35 -9.23
C MET A 728 -14.11 7.53 -9.76
N GLU A 729 -13.46 8.62 -10.18
CA GLU A 729 -14.14 9.79 -10.74
C GLU A 729 -14.78 9.46 -12.09
N ALA A 730 -14.08 8.74 -12.95
CA ALA A 730 -14.57 8.27 -14.24
C ALA A 730 -15.79 7.37 -14.05
N ARG A 731 -15.74 6.45 -13.08
CA ARG A 731 -16.89 5.62 -12.72
C ARG A 731 -18.07 6.44 -12.24
N ALA A 732 -17.86 7.46 -11.42
CA ALA A 732 -18.93 8.35 -10.97
C ALA A 732 -19.56 9.10 -12.16
N GLN A 733 -18.74 9.62 -13.08
CA GLN A 733 -19.21 10.31 -14.29
C GLN A 733 -20.00 9.38 -15.23
N VAL A 734 -19.51 8.16 -15.47
CA VAL A 734 -20.19 7.16 -16.32
C VAL A 734 -21.51 6.72 -15.69
N THR A 735 -21.54 6.48 -14.38
CA THR A 735 -22.77 6.14 -13.64
C THR A 735 -23.80 7.28 -13.74
N ALA A 736 -23.37 8.52 -13.49
CA ALA A 736 -24.23 9.71 -13.59
C ALA A 736 -24.79 9.90 -15.01
N LEU A 737 -23.99 9.63 -16.05
CA LEU A 737 -24.43 9.64 -17.43
C LEU A 737 -25.53 8.60 -17.68
N LEU A 738 -25.33 7.36 -17.24
CA LEU A 738 -26.29 6.27 -17.41
C LEU A 738 -27.60 6.53 -16.66
N ASP A 739 -27.52 7.08 -15.45
CA ASP A 739 -28.69 7.48 -14.67
C ASP A 739 -29.46 8.62 -15.34
N ALA A 740 -28.76 9.62 -15.88
CA ALA A 740 -29.37 10.71 -16.63
C ALA A 740 -30.04 10.23 -17.93
N MET A 741 -29.45 9.23 -18.61
CA MET A 741 -30.04 8.56 -19.77
C MET A 741 -31.32 7.81 -19.36
N ALA A 742 -31.28 7.08 -18.25
CA ALA A 742 -32.42 6.30 -17.76
C ALA A 742 -33.59 7.21 -17.37
N ALA A 743 -33.30 8.30 -16.64
CA ALA A 743 -34.29 9.29 -16.24
C ALA A 743 -34.98 9.98 -17.43
N LYS A 744 -34.29 10.10 -18.57
CA LYS A 744 -34.84 10.68 -19.81
C LYS A 744 -35.51 9.65 -20.72
N GLY A 745 -35.53 8.37 -20.35
CA GLY A 745 -36.03 7.30 -21.21
C GLY A 745 -35.25 7.18 -22.52
N TRP A 746 -33.93 7.39 -22.47
CA TRP A 746 -33.06 7.29 -23.64
C TRP A 746 -33.13 5.87 -24.24
N LEU A 747 -33.09 5.81 -25.56
CA LEU A 747 -33.05 4.56 -26.33
C LEU A 747 -31.86 4.56 -27.29
N ALA A 748 -31.36 3.36 -27.61
CA ALA A 748 -30.25 3.17 -28.52
C ALA A 748 -30.44 3.92 -29.85
N GLY A 749 -29.37 4.58 -30.33
CA GLY A 749 -29.38 5.42 -31.53
C GLY A 749 -29.81 6.88 -31.32
N GLN A 750 -30.27 7.27 -30.13
CA GLN A 750 -30.49 8.68 -29.79
C GLN A 750 -29.17 9.39 -29.41
N PRO A 751 -29.04 10.70 -29.65
CA PRO A 751 -27.86 11.47 -29.21
C PRO A 751 -27.62 11.34 -27.71
N LEU A 752 -26.36 11.10 -27.31
CA LEU A 752 -25.99 11.03 -25.90
C LEU A 752 -26.07 12.41 -25.23
N PRO A 753 -26.49 12.50 -23.96
CA PRO A 753 -26.36 13.73 -23.17
C PRO A 753 -24.90 14.19 -23.11
N ALA A 754 -24.67 15.51 -23.12
CA ALA A 754 -23.35 16.07 -22.81
C ALA A 754 -22.92 15.64 -21.39
N THR A 755 -21.62 15.43 -21.20
CA THR A 755 -21.03 15.23 -19.87
C THR A 755 -21.32 16.47 -19.03
N GLN A 756 -21.94 16.27 -17.87
CA GLN A 756 -21.99 17.31 -16.85
C GLN A 756 -20.66 17.27 -16.11
N PRO A 757 -19.91 18.38 -16.02
CA PRO A 757 -18.79 18.43 -15.07
C PRO A 757 -19.35 18.21 -13.66
N LEU A 758 -18.69 17.34 -12.89
CA LEU A 758 -19.03 17.06 -11.49
C LEU A 758 -18.89 18.32 -10.62
#